data_AF-A0A0F0I5C9-F1
#
_entry.id   AF-A0A0F0I5C9-F1
#
_cell.length_a   1.000
_cell.length_b   1.000
_cell.length_c   1.000
_cell.angle_alpha   90.00
_cell.angle_beta   90.00
_cell.angle_gamma   90.00
#
_symmetry.space_group_name_H-M   'P 1'
#
loop_
_entity.id
_entity.type
_entity.pdbx_description
1 polymer ?
#
loop_
_entity_poly.entity_id
_entity_poly.type
_entity_poly.pdbx_seq_one_letter_code
_entity_poly.pdbx_strand_id
1 'polypeptide(L)'
;MAIFTSFEHETATQQPSRLKSVQIKDHLRQEPPYHRAVLCYIVRGANIEQELPKSPKANSAQVRKSDRVALPCGSLEPLLGVIEDNSSSPLDTAWKTIKKQTSIPPSSLSVLRYGKSFLSATSSIGQKCLFYPFAFHLNTLSGLSTEVDKLRLDQSICGWDNRDPNLYDLMDSHYYGQGLRKIWFEIDLGPTPGKMLASGLKQLQHDHESGARKLAAVSVNILRAVLVNLDDPITLGGTWWQKARITAWHLWKNGRQSMDAAILSFLLMTLTEIETFLLTMGPEETCDKLHISELFDRIQKKIRSYKLRLSYNFGSYAMSKIGRTGSIPKHLKILTLSASHTIRECIAQLVRISGAQLIEICVLESRPLFEGVSLASSILEYLENEPNSPKVDVSIFTDASVALAAQGVDFLLLAADRIAADGSVSNKTGSLPAALSVRHVSPSADIIVVSELDKVAMQSCDTEAHTMENNESSEVLDAWQQSETVKGLGVIEQKIQKKSRQVTVNVPNVYFEWVPPTLIDAYICEDGVKLPSDFQKRSQWIEEQCERYFDHNFWTPAVNVLTWFLLVTAILSVITRLGTKYWIFRKFTEDDYFSITSLVLCAAQSIAVSMATANGYGEHCNSLSSSHIEEMTKSQYSANILFILSMCFSKLALISFIDSLTPASTDDHRIAVGLKMFTLVWGVIGVITSAFQCKPPRAWDYLDGKCFKIVGDIPS
;
A
#
# COMPACT_ATOMS: atom_id res chain seq x y z
N MET A 1 -19.93 45.77 -16.42
CA MET A 1 -19.95 47.14 -16.99
C MET A 1 -18.58 47.75 -16.71
N ALA A 2 -17.83 48.08 -17.78
CA ALA A 2 -16.46 48.69 -17.88
C ALA A 2 -15.30 47.89 -17.21
N ILE A 3 -14.33 47.27 -17.90
CA ILE A 3 -13.34 47.69 -18.94
C ILE A 3 -12.26 48.62 -18.39
N PHE A 4 -10.99 48.19 -18.40
CA PHE A 4 -9.82 48.79 -19.09
C PHE A 4 -8.57 47.87 -18.90
N THR A 5 -8.19 47.07 -19.92
CA THR A 5 -7.03 47.20 -20.86
C THR A 5 -5.66 46.82 -20.28
N SER A 6 -5.00 45.76 -20.75
CA SER A 6 -4.18 45.65 -22.00
C SER A 6 -2.94 46.55 -22.01
N PHE A 7 -1.75 45.95 -21.94
CA PHE A 7 -0.53 46.48 -22.56
C PHE A 7 0.25 45.31 -23.18
N GLU A 8 0.52 45.43 -24.48
CA GLU A 8 1.23 44.47 -25.33
C GLU A 8 2.73 44.77 -25.41
N HIS A 9 3.49 43.68 -25.58
CA HIS A 9 4.72 43.48 -26.35
C HIS A 9 5.85 44.52 -26.40
N GLU A 10 7.04 44.05 -26.01
CA GLU A 10 8.27 44.30 -26.77
C GLU A 10 9.15 43.03 -26.80
N THR A 11 9.47 42.58 -28.01
CA THR A 11 10.39 41.48 -28.32
C THR A 11 11.82 42.01 -28.44
N ALA A 12 12.75 41.45 -27.68
CA ALA A 12 14.18 41.55 -27.97
C ALA A 12 14.90 40.24 -27.62
N THR A 13 15.46 39.66 -28.67
CA THR A 13 16.36 38.51 -28.72
C THR A 13 17.60 38.66 -27.85
N GLN A 14 17.89 37.69 -26.96
CA GLN A 14 19.25 37.27 -26.59
C GLN A 14 19.23 36.04 -25.65
N GLN A 15 19.78 34.92 -26.11
CA GLN A 15 20.39 33.85 -25.30
C GLN A 15 21.91 33.93 -25.54
N PRO A 16 22.81 33.37 -24.70
CA PRO A 16 22.60 32.62 -23.45
C PRO A 16 23.57 33.01 -22.31
N SER A 17 23.24 32.71 -21.05
CA SER A 17 24.28 32.33 -20.07
C SER A 17 23.69 31.50 -18.93
N ARG A 18 24.48 30.50 -18.52
CA ARG A 18 24.21 29.48 -17.50
C ARG A 18 23.81 30.10 -16.16
N LEU A 19 22.60 29.83 -15.67
CA LEU A 19 22.31 29.84 -14.24
C LEU A 19 21.98 28.43 -13.77
N LYS A 20 22.76 27.97 -12.79
CA LYS A 20 22.55 26.75 -12.02
C LYS A 20 21.14 26.78 -11.43
N SER A 21 20.33 25.78 -11.75
CA SER A 21 19.07 25.51 -11.05
C SER A 21 19.41 25.11 -9.61
N VAL A 22 19.32 26.08 -8.70
CA VAL A 22 19.17 25.79 -7.28
C VAL A 22 17.78 25.20 -7.12
N GLN A 23 17.71 23.87 -7.03
CA GLN A 23 16.52 23.19 -6.54
C GLN A 23 16.27 23.69 -5.11
N ILE A 24 15.20 24.46 -4.93
CA ILE A 24 14.63 24.76 -3.62
C ILE A 24 13.98 23.45 -3.14
N LYS A 25 14.79 22.57 -2.54
CA LYS A 25 14.31 21.54 -1.63
C LYS A 25 14.08 22.23 -0.29
N ASP A 26 12.85 22.63 -0.01
CA ASP A 26 12.38 22.90 1.35
C ASP A 26 10.86 22.71 1.40
N HIS A 27 10.43 21.45 1.30
CA HIS A 27 9.23 21.04 2.01
C HIS A 27 9.64 20.88 3.47
N LEU A 28 9.32 21.87 4.29
CA LEU A 28 9.28 21.76 5.76
C LEU A 28 8.46 20.52 6.11
N ARG A 29 9.14 19.40 6.36
CA ARG A 29 8.55 18.16 6.86
C ARG A 29 8.09 18.43 8.29
N GLN A 30 6.80 18.74 8.45
CA GLN A 30 6.18 18.77 9.78
C GLN A 30 6.23 17.37 10.38
N GLU A 31 6.65 17.28 11.65
CA GLU A 31 6.64 16.02 12.40
C GLU A 31 5.21 15.48 12.50
N PRO A 32 5.00 14.16 12.33
CA PRO A 32 3.69 13.56 12.50
C PRO A 32 3.19 13.82 13.94
N PRO A 33 1.88 14.01 14.15
CA PRO A 33 1.32 14.32 15.47
C PRO A 33 1.38 13.14 16.47
N TYR A 34 2.03 12.03 16.10
CA TYR A 34 2.15 10.81 16.88
C TYR A 34 3.57 10.25 16.82
N HIS A 35 4.00 9.64 17.93
CA HIS A 35 5.26 8.89 17.97
C HIS A 35 5.13 7.62 17.14
N ARG A 36 6.22 7.13 16.55
CA ARG A 36 6.26 5.90 15.76
C ARG A 36 7.21 4.91 16.42
N ALA A 37 6.77 3.68 16.61
CA ALA A 37 7.54 2.65 17.29
C ALA A 37 7.40 1.28 16.62
N VAL A 38 8.42 0.44 16.76
CA VAL A 38 8.47 -0.95 16.27
C VAL A 38 8.38 -1.92 17.44
N LEU A 39 7.61 -2.99 17.27
CA LEU A 39 7.53 -4.09 18.23
C LEU A 39 8.13 -5.34 17.58
N CYS A 40 9.25 -5.84 18.10
CA CYS A 40 9.96 -6.98 17.53
C CYS A 40 9.81 -8.22 18.43
N TYR A 41 9.17 -9.25 17.91
CA TYR A 41 8.98 -10.54 18.58
C TYR A 41 9.97 -11.56 18.01
N ILE A 42 10.87 -12.10 18.82
CA ILE A 42 11.84 -13.12 18.39
C ILE A 42 11.33 -14.49 18.79
N VAL A 43 11.10 -15.39 17.84
CA VAL A 43 10.53 -16.72 18.08
C VAL A 43 11.59 -17.80 17.87
N ARG A 44 11.70 -18.74 18.83
CA ARG A 44 12.61 -19.90 18.71
C ARG A 44 11.92 -21.06 17.99
N GLY A 45 12.61 -21.65 17.02
CA GLY A 45 12.17 -22.87 16.35
C GLY A 45 12.38 -24.12 17.21
N ALA A 46 11.30 -24.62 17.80
CA ALA A 46 10.98 -26.04 17.92
C ALA A 46 9.50 -26.15 18.34
N ASN A 47 8.65 -26.70 17.46
CA ASN A 47 7.23 -27.04 17.71
C ASN A 47 6.22 -25.88 17.83
N ILE A 48 6.17 -24.99 16.84
CA ILE A 48 4.89 -24.33 16.47
C ILE A 48 3.97 -25.31 15.73
N GLU A 49 4.54 -26.37 15.15
CA GLU A 49 3.90 -27.14 14.08
C GLU A 49 3.16 -28.43 14.50
N GLN A 50 3.14 -28.83 15.79
CA GLN A 50 2.52 -30.11 16.22
C GLN A 50 1.48 -30.07 17.35
N GLU A 51 1.23 -28.94 18.02
CA GLU A 51 0.20 -28.87 19.08
C GLU A 51 -1.06 -28.14 18.63
N LEU A 52 -1.83 -28.79 17.78
CA LEU A 52 -3.27 -28.56 17.72
C LEU A 52 -3.95 -29.84 18.22
N PRO A 53 -4.71 -29.80 19.33
CA PRO A 53 -5.19 -31.02 19.98
C PRO A 53 -6.08 -31.84 19.04
N LYS A 54 -5.83 -33.15 18.99
CA LYS A 54 -6.74 -34.14 18.43
C LYS A 54 -8.08 -34.06 19.17
N SER A 55 -9.17 -34.14 18.41
CA SER A 55 -10.55 -34.01 18.88
C SER A 55 -10.90 -34.92 20.07
N PRO A 56 -11.71 -34.46 21.04
CA PRO A 56 -12.60 -35.34 21.76
C PRO A 56 -13.90 -35.53 20.95
N LYS A 57 -14.40 -36.76 20.94
CA LYS A 57 -15.68 -37.13 20.32
C LYS A 57 -16.84 -36.31 20.91
N ALA A 58 -17.83 -36.04 20.05
CA ALA A 58 -19.10 -35.44 20.41
C ALA A 58 -19.79 -36.23 21.53
N ASN A 59 -19.99 -35.59 22.69
CA ASN A 59 -21.23 -35.57 23.45
C ASN A 59 -21.02 -34.86 24.80
N SER A 60 -22.09 -34.17 25.24
CA SER A 60 -22.32 -33.56 26.56
C SER A 60 -21.84 -32.12 26.79
N ALA A 61 -22.80 -31.31 27.24
CA ALA A 61 -22.73 -29.91 27.55
C ALA A 61 -21.94 -29.64 28.85
N GLN A 62 -20.96 -28.74 28.77
CA GLN A 62 -20.53 -27.76 29.79
C GLN A 62 -19.14 -27.25 29.38
N VAL A 63 -19.06 -26.02 28.86
CA VAL A 63 -17.79 -25.35 28.56
C VAL A 63 -17.02 -25.15 29.86
N ARG A 64 -15.95 -25.93 30.06
CA ARG A 64 -14.99 -25.72 31.15
C ARG A 64 -13.94 -24.70 30.71
N LYS A 65 -13.41 -23.93 31.67
CA LYS A 65 -12.36 -22.89 31.55
C LYS A 65 -11.02 -23.34 30.91
N SER A 66 -10.94 -24.52 30.32
CA SER A 66 -9.73 -25.16 29.78
C SER A 66 -9.63 -25.20 28.25
N ASP A 67 -10.61 -24.68 27.50
CA ASP A 67 -10.56 -24.61 26.02
C ASP A 67 -9.72 -23.41 25.52
N ARG A 68 -8.47 -23.30 26.00
CA ARG A 68 -7.50 -22.33 25.47
C ARG A 68 -6.78 -22.95 24.28
N VAL A 69 -6.83 -22.29 23.12
CA VAL A 69 -5.93 -22.58 21.99
C VAL A 69 -4.49 -22.38 22.48
N ALA A 70 -3.66 -23.42 22.41
CA ALA A 70 -2.26 -23.32 22.79
C ALA A 70 -1.51 -22.48 21.74
N LEU A 71 -1.10 -21.27 22.14
CA LEU A 71 -0.14 -20.46 21.39
C LEU A 71 1.24 -21.12 21.47
N PRO A 72 1.98 -21.24 20.37
CA PRO A 72 3.28 -21.88 20.40
C PRO A 72 4.41 -20.90 20.75
N CYS A 73 4.17 -20.03 21.72
CA CYS A 73 5.16 -19.05 22.19
C CYS A 73 5.41 -19.27 23.69
N GLY A 74 6.62 -19.71 24.03
CA GLY A 74 7.15 -19.44 25.36
C GLY A 74 7.24 -17.93 25.58
N SER A 75 7.08 -17.50 26.84
CA SER A 75 7.12 -16.08 27.25
C SER A 75 8.34 -15.36 26.67
N LEU A 76 8.13 -14.50 25.68
CA LEU A 76 9.15 -13.65 25.06
C LEU A 76 8.60 -12.22 25.07
N GLU A 77 9.16 -11.38 25.93
CA GLU A 77 8.86 -9.95 25.90
C GLU A 77 9.33 -9.36 24.56
N PRO A 78 8.50 -8.57 23.87
CA PRO A 78 8.88 -7.96 22.62
C PRO A 78 9.92 -6.85 22.84
N LEU A 79 10.86 -6.74 21.91
CA LEU A 79 11.80 -5.62 21.88
C LEU A 79 11.09 -4.39 21.31
N LEU A 80 11.28 -3.24 21.94
CA LEU A 80 10.68 -1.97 21.52
C LEU A 80 11.76 -1.06 20.92
N GLY A 81 11.49 -0.54 19.74
CA GLY A 81 12.33 0.48 19.09
C GLY A 81 11.53 1.72 18.75
N VAL A 82 12.12 2.91 18.90
CA VAL A 82 11.50 4.18 18.49
C VAL A 82 12.02 4.57 17.11
N ILE A 83 11.13 5.02 16.23
CA ILE A 83 11.49 5.55 14.91
C ILE A 83 11.71 7.05 15.07
N GLU A 84 12.97 7.45 15.18
CA GLU A 84 13.38 8.86 15.33
C GLU A 84 13.31 9.62 13.99
N ASP A 85 13.65 8.94 12.88
CA ASP A 85 13.74 9.54 11.54
C ASP A 85 12.60 9.10 10.62
N ASN A 86 11.87 10.05 10.05
CA ASN A 86 10.81 9.78 9.05
C ASN A 86 11.32 9.16 7.74
N SER A 87 12.62 9.23 7.44
CA SER A 87 13.21 8.59 6.26
C SER A 87 13.61 7.13 6.47
N SER A 88 13.60 6.64 7.71
CA SER A 88 13.95 5.24 7.99
C SER A 88 12.74 4.33 7.82
N SER A 89 12.91 3.20 7.11
CA SER A 89 11.84 2.22 7.02
C SER A 89 11.59 1.61 8.42
N PRO A 90 10.33 1.26 8.76
CA PRO A 90 10.05 0.59 10.03
C PRO A 90 10.83 -0.71 10.20
N LEU A 91 11.07 -1.45 9.11
CA LEU A 91 11.84 -2.69 9.15
C LEU A 91 13.34 -2.44 9.44
N ASP A 92 13.94 -1.40 8.87
CA ASP A 92 15.32 -1.03 9.18
C ASP A 92 15.48 -0.65 10.64
N THR A 93 14.50 0.06 11.20
CA THR A 93 14.49 0.41 12.62
C THR A 93 14.34 -0.84 13.50
N ALA A 94 13.52 -1.81 13.09
CA ALA A 94 13.43 -3.11 13.77
C ALA A 94 14.79 -3.83 13.81
N TRP A 95 15.50 -3.91 12.67
CA TRP A 95 16.83 -4.51 12.60
C TRP A 95 17.87 -3.76 13.45
N LYS A 96 17.85 -2.42 13.43
CA LYS A 96 18.71 -1.59 14.29
C LYS A 96 18.43 -1.83 15.77
N THR A 97 17.15 -1.95 16.14
CA THR A 97 16.70 -2.21 17.52
C THR A 97 17.20 -3.56 17.99
N ILE A 98 17.02 -4.62 17.20
CA ILE A 98 17.54 -5.96 17.52
C ILE A 98 19.05 -5.93 17.68
N LYS A 99 19.79 -5.28 16.78
CA LYS A 99 21.26 -5.17 16.87
C LYS A 99 21.73 -4.39 18.10
N LYS A 100 20.96 -3.39 18.54
CA LYS A 100 21.28 -2.55 19.70
C LYS A 100 20.96 -3.26 21.02
N GLN A 101 19.84 -3.97 21.07
CA GLN A 101 19.31 -4.58 22.30
C GLN A 101 19.68 -6.06 22.45
N THR A 102 20.18 -6.73 21.40
CA THR A 102 20.57 -8.14 21.44
C THR A 102 21.94 -8.36 20.81
N SER A 103 22.66 -9.38 21.29
CA SER A 103 23.92 -9.86 20.69
C SER A 103 23.71 -10.79 19.50
N ILE A 104 22.46 -10.97 19.03
CA ILE A 104 22.13 -11.92 17.98
C ILE A 104 22.63 -11.36 16.63
N PRO A 105 23.46 -12.10 15.88
CA PRO A 105 23.92 -11.63 14.58
C PRO A 105 22.73 -11.56 13.61
N PRO A 106 22.59 -10.49 12.81
CA PRO A 106 21.48 -10.38 11.85
C PRO A 106 21.38 -11.56 10.87
N SER A 107 22.51 -12.20 10.55
CA SER A 107 22.55 -13.38 9.67
C SER A 107 21.90 -14.64 10.26
N SER A 108 21.66 -14.71 11.58
CA SER A 108 20.94 -15.84 12.20
C SER A 108 19.44 -15.60 12.34
N LEU A 109 18.94 -14.44 11.92
CA LEU A 109 17.53 -14.08 11.98
C LEU A 109 16.96 -13.90 10.57
N SER A 110 15.71 -14.29 10.39
CA SER A 110 14.90 -13.91 9.23
C SER A 110 13.58 -13.32 9.70
N VAL A 111 12.99 -12.42 8.90
CA VAL A 111 11.63 -11.94 9.17
C VAL A 111 10.67 -13.10 8.94
N LEU A 112 9.89 -13.43 9.96
CA LEU A 112 8.88 -14.49 9.90
C LEU A 112 7.53 -13.94 9.43
N ARG A 113 7.08 -12.85 10.06
CA ARG A 113 5.79 -12.22 9.76
C ARG A 113 5.79 -10.72 10.02
N TYR A 114 5.00 -10.02 9.23
CA TYR A 114 4.59 -8.63 9.38
C TYR A 114 3.20 -8.59 10.00
N GLY A 115 3.03 -7.76 11.04
CA GLY A 115 1.72 -7.48 11.60
C GLY A 115 1.21 -6.09 11.19
N LYS A 116 -0.13 -5.95 11.10
CA LYS A 116 -0.72 -4.67 10.69
C LYS A 116 -0.49 -3.61 11.76
N SER A 117 -0.05 -2.42 11.33
CA SER A 117 0.18 -1.29 12.23
C SER A 117 -1.10 -0.85 12.95
N PHE A 118 -0.95 -0.38 14.18
CA PHE A 118 -2.07 0.05 15.02
C PHE A 118 -1.66 1.21 15.93
N LEU A 119 -2.64 2.03 16.30
CA LEU A 119 -2.42 3.16 17.21
C LEU A 119 -2.69 2.77 18.66
N SER A 120 -1.94 3.38 19.56
CA SER A 120 -2.24 3.36 20.99
C SER A 120 -3.52 4.13 21.29
N ALA A 121 -4.21 3.75 22.37
CA ALA A 121 -5.23 4.62 22.96
C ALA A 121 -4.56 5.91 23.45
N THR A 122 -5.32 7.00 23.52
CA THR A 122 -4.82 8.31 23.97
C THR A 122 -4.29 8.17 25.39
N SER A 123 -2.98 8.39 25.58
CA SER A 123 -2.40 8.44 26.92
C SER A 123 -2.95 9.65 27.68
N SER A 124 -2.81 9.66 29.00
CA SER A 124 -3.13 10.81 29.87
C SER A 124 -2.36 12.10 29.52
N ILE A 125 -1.35 12.01 28.64
CA ILE A 125 -0.49 13.11 28.14
C ILE A 125 -0.90 13.54 26.72
N GLY A 126 -1.90 12.90 26.09
CA GLY A 126 -2.51 13.37 24.84
C GLY A 126 -1.77 13.02 23.54
N GLN A 127 -0.66 12.28 23.59
CA GLN A 127 0.06 11.82 22.38
C GLN A 127 -0.26 10.36 22.06
N LYS A 128 -0.71 10.10 20.82
CA LYS A 128 -0.91 8.76 20.26
C LYS A 128 0.44 8.20 19.76
N CYS A 129 0.62 6.88 19.81
CA CYS A 129 1.80 6.19 19.27
C CYS A 129 1.36 5.16 18.21
N LEU A 130 1.99 5.17 17.03
CA LEU A 130 1.78 4.22 15.96
C LEU A 130 2.79 3.08 16.06
N PHE A 131 2.31 1.86 16.31
CA PHE A 131 3.13 0.66 16.44
C PHE A 131 3.18 -0.14 15.15
N TYR A 132 4.39 -0.61 14.80
CA TYR A 132 4.68 -1.52 13.69
C TYR A 132 5.19 -2.86 14.23
N PRO A 133 4.34 -3.90 14.30
CA PRO A 133 4.73 -5.19 14.87
C PRO A 133 5.36 -6.13 13.83
N PHE A 134 6.47 -6.78 14.20
CA PHE A 134 7.24 -7.72 13.39
C PHE A 134 7.59 -8.97 14.19
N ALA A 135 7.49 -10.14 13.58
CA ALA A 135 8.03 -11.39 14.12
C ALA A 135 9.26 -11.84 13.35
N PHE A 136 10.27 -12.31 14.08
CA PHE A 136 11.54 -12.81 13.57
C PHE A 136 11.74 -14.28 13.97
N HIS A 137 12.27 -15.08 13.05
CA HIS A 137 12.64 -16.47 13.27
C HIS A 137 14.15 -16.61 13.44
N LEU A 138 14.59 -17.43 14.40
CA LEU A 138 16.00 -17.73 14.65
C LEU A 138 16.42 -19.02 13.93
N ASN A 139 17.30 -18.91 12.93
CA ASN A 139 17.65 -19.97 11.97
C ASN A 139 18.73 -20.96 12.45
N THR A 140 19.49 -20.67 13.52
CA THR A 140 20.66 -21.50 13.90
C THR A 140 20.79 -21.70 15.41
N LEU A 141 20.79 -22.97 15.85
CA LEU A 141 20.99 -23.38 17.25
C LEU A 141 22.45 -23.77 17.57
N SER A 142 23.30 -24.01 16.57
CA SER A 142 24.66 -24.50 16.74
C SER A 142 25.65 -23.39 17.11
N GLY A 143 25.72 -23.08 18.40
CA GLY A 143 26.75 -22.22 19.00
C GLY A 143 26.21 -21.05 19.85
N LEU A 144 24.93 -20.72 19.74
CA LEU A 144 24.28 -19.66 20.52
C LEU A 144 23.55 -20.17 21.78
N SER A 145 23.65 -21.47 22.11
CA SER A 145 22.96 -22.05 23.27
C SER A 145 23.29 -21.30 24.57
N THR A 146 24.52 -20.80 24.73
CA THR A 146 24.94 -20.12 25.96
C THR A 146 24.51 -18.66 26.07
N GLU A 147 24.33 -17.93 24.96
CA GLU A 147 23.87 -16.51 24.99
C GLU A 147 22.35 -16.38 24.93
N VAL A 148 21.70 -17.29 24.22
CA VAL A 148 20.24 -17.39 24.15
C VAL A 148 19.69 -18.01 25.45
N ASP A 149 20.47 -18.85 26.15
CA ASP A 149 20.16 -19.19 27.55
C ASP A 149 20.60 -18.10 28.55
N LYS A 150 21.51 -17.16 28.22
CA LYS A 150 21.69 -15.92 29.03
C LYS A 150 20.47 -14.99 28.93
N LEU A 151 19.77 -14.95 27.79
CA LEU A 151 18.43 -14.34 27.71
C LEU A 151 17.38 -15.05 28.59
N ARG A 152 17.64 -16.30 29.02
CA ARG A 152 16.87 -16.98 30.09
C ARG A 152 17.47 -16.77 31.49
N LEU A 153 18.78 -16.49 31.61
CA LEU A 153 19.49 -16.37 32.89
C LEU A 153 19.60 -14.94 33.43
N ASP A 154 19.27 -13.92 32.62
CA ASP A 154 19.04 -12.55 33.11
C ASP A 154 17.64 -12.36 33.71
N GLN A 155 16.99 -13.46 34.13
CA GLN A 155 15.92 -13.44 35.13
C GLN A 155 16.40 -13.07 36.55
N SER A 156 17.64 -12.58 36.70
CA SER A 156 18.19 -12.05 37.96
C SER A 156 18.62 -10.58 37.92
N ILE A 157 18.43 -9.88 36.78
CA ILE A 157 18.51 -8.41 36.74
C ILE A 157 17.09 -7.83 36.79
N CYS A 158 16.30 -8.32 37.77
CA CYS A 158 15.26 -7.52 38.40
C CYS A 158 15.87 -6.90 39.66
N GLY A 159 16.90 -6.08 39.45
CA GLY A 159 17.52 -5.22 40.44
C GLY A 159 17.35 -3.78 39.97
N TRP A 160 16.29 -3.16 40.48
CA TRP A 160 15.95 -1.74 40.35
C TRP A 160 17.20 -0.83 40.44
N ASP A 161 17.51 -0.06 39.40
CA ASP A 161 18.31 1.17 39.54
C ASP A 161 17.45 2.35 39.07
N ASN A 162 17.09 3.22 40.03
CA ASN A 162 16.14 4.32 39.93
C ASN A 162 16.78 5.57 39.33
N ARG A 163 17.30 5.50 38.10
CA ARG A 163 17.89 6.66 37.43
C ARG A 163 17.57 6.70 35.93
N ASP A 164 16.28 6.78 35.62
CA ASP A 164 15.72 7.65 34.57
C ASP A 164 14.21 7.37 34.44
N PRO A 165 13.34 8.21 35.02
CA PRO A 165 11.90 8.03 34.93
C PRO A 165 11.40 8.74 33.67
N ASN A 166 11.49 8.12 32.49
CA ASN A 166 10.74 8.54 31.30
C ASN A 166 10.85 7.51 30.17
N LEU A 167 9.76 6.75 29.95
CA LEU A 167 9.25 6.12 28.71
C LEU A 167 8.64 4.73 29.01
N TYR A 168 9.22 3.98 29.95
CA TYR A 168 8.76 2.63 30.31
C TYR A 168 7.49 2.61 31.18
N ASP A 169 7.25 3.65 32.00
CA ASP A 169 6.07 3.75 32.88
C ASP A 169 4.75 4.05 32.15
N LEU A 170 4.76 4.21 30.82
CA LEU A 170 3.56 4.52 30.01
C LEU A 170 2.92 3.30 29.33
N MET A 171 3.52 2.11 29.43
CA MET A 171 3.16 0.97 28.57
C MET A 171 2.51 -0.18 29.35
N ASP A 172 1.17 -0.16 29.38
CA ASP A 172 0.37 -1.30 29.81
C ASP A 172 0.64 -2.55 28.95
N SER A 173 0.62 -3.73 29.59
CA SER A 173 0.69 -5.09 29.00
C SER A 173 -0.25 -5.31 27.78
N HIS A 174 -1.27 -4.45 27.63
CA HIS A 174 -2.26 -4.50 26.57
C HIS A 174 -1.67 -4.34 25.16
N TYR A 175 -0.68 -3.46 24.95
CA TYR A 175 -0.15 -3.18 23.60
C TYR A 175 0.69 -4.31 23.04
N TYR A 176 1.43 -5.02 23.89
CA TYR A 176 2.18 -6.21 23.49
C TYR A 176 1.28 -7.35 23.05
N GLY A 177 0.16 -7.56 23.75
CA GLY A 177 -0.87 -8.51 23.33
C GLY A 177 -1.54 -8.11 22.01
N GLN A 178 -1.78 -6.81 21.82
CA GLN A 178 -2.35 -6.28 20.58
C GLN A 178 -1.38 -6.46 19.39
N GLY A 179 -0.10 -6.16 19.56
CA GLY A 179 0.93 -6.39 18.54
C GLY A 179 1.01 -7.85 18.12
N LEU A 180 0.92 -8.78 19.08
CA LEU A 180 0.91 -10.22 18.79
C LEU A 180 -0.31 -10.62 17.95
N ARG A 181 -1.52 -10.14 18.31
CA ARG A 181 -2.73 -10.39 17.51
C ARG A 181 -2.66 -9.80 16.11
N LYS A 182 -1.97 -8.66 15.94
CA LYS A 182 -1.75 -8.07 14.62
C LYS A 182 -0.77 -8.87 13.77
N ILE A 183 0.12 -9.65 14.36
CA ILE A 183 1.03 -10.59 13.64
C ILE A 183 0.32 -11.92 13.36
N TRP A 184 -0.41 -12.46 14.33
CA TRP A 184 -1.19 -13.70 14.24
C TRP A 184 -2.69 -13.43 14.22
N PHE A 185 -3.15 -12.83 13.13
CA PHE A 185 -4.56 -12.48 12.94
C PHE A 185 -5.50 -13.70 12.91
N GLU A 186 -4.97 -14.91 12.74
CA GLU A 186 -5.72 -16.16 12.88
C GLU A 186 -6.49 -16.27 14.20
N ILE A 187 -6.00 -15.62 15.26
CA ILE A 187 -6.66 -15.55 16.57
C ILE A 187 -8.03 -14.88 16.47
N ASP A 188 -8.16 -13.83 15.66
CA ASP A 188 -9.39 -13.05 15.52
C ASP A 188 -10.34 -13.65 14.46
N LEU A 189 -9.84 -14.55 13.61
CA LEU A 189 -10.62 -15.29 12.60
C LEU A 189 -11.38 -16.49 13.15
N GLY A 190 -10.93 -17.05 14.28
CA GLY A 190 -11.44 -18.32 14.82
C GLY A 190 -10.71 -19.55 14.27
N PRO A 191 -11.00 -20.75 14.81
CA PRO A 191 -10.16 -21.93 14.64
C PRO A 191 -10.14 -22.49 13.22
N THR A 192 -11.28 -22.49 12.51
CA THR A 192 -11.36 -23.05 11.14
C THR A 192 -10.79 -22.07 10.11
N PRO A 193 -11.25 -20.80 10.03
CA PRO A 193 -10.73 -19.86 9.04
C PRO A 193 -9.27 -19.48 9.33
N GLY A 194 -8.87 -19.41 10.61
CA GLY A 194 -7.48 -19.21 11.00
C GLY A 194 -6.55 -20.30 10.50
N LYS A 195 -6.95 -21.59 10.59
CA LYS A 195 -6.16 -22.70 10.00
C LYS A 195 -6.02 -22.58 8.48
N MET A 196 -7.09 -22.19 7.79
CA MET A 196 -7.08 -22.00 6.34
C MET A 196 -6.13 -20.87 5.92
N LEU A 197 -6.12 -19.76 6.66
CA LEU A 197 -5.16 -18.69 6.42
C LEU A 197 -3.72 -19.16 6.67
N ALA A 198 -3.47 -19.83 7.80
CA ALA A 198 -2.14 -20.31 8.15
C ALA A 198 -1.59 -21.32 7.12
N SER A 199 -2.40 -22.30 6.71
CA SER A 199 -2.00 -23.28 5.68
C SER A 199 -1.81 -22.63 4.31
N GLY A 200 -2.69 -21.69 3.94
CA GLY A 200 -2.59 -20.94 2.69
C GLY A 200 -1.35 -20.05 2.62
N LEU A 201 -0.99 -19.36 3.72
CA LEU A 201 0.25 -18.60 3.80
C LEU A 201 1.47 -19.53 3.65
N LYS A 202 1.47 -20.68 4.32
CA LYS A 202 2.54 -21.68 4.15
C LYS A 202 2.66 -22.13 2.70
N GLN A 203 1.53 -22.39 2.04
CA GLN A 203 1.50 -22.75 0.61
C GLN A 203 2.12 -21.65 -0.26
N LEU A 204 1.73 -20.38 -0.06
CA LEU A 204 2.27 -19.26 -0.84
C LEU A 204 3.78 -19.06 -0.61
N GLN A 205 4.26 -19.25 0.63
CA GLN A 205 5.67 -19.09 1.00
C GLN A 205 6.57 -20.17 0.38
N HIS A 206 6.10 -21.41 0.26
CA HIS A 206 6.89 -22.56 -0.21
C HIS A 206 6.70 -22.86 -1.71
N ASP A 207 5.74 -22.23 -2.38
CA ASP A 207 5.53 -22.42 -3.82
C ASP A 207 6.52 -21.56 -4.61
N HIS A 208 7.69 -22.14 -4.92
CA HIS A 208 8.74 -21.52 -5.71
C HIS A 208 8.60 -21.76 -7.22
N GLU A 209 7.80 -22.74 -7.63
CA GLU A 209 7.63 -23.16 -9.03
C GLU A 209 6.60 -22.31 -9.77
N SER A 210 5.57 -21.83 -9.07
CA SER A 210 4.49 -21.06 -9.68
C SER A 210 4.90 -19.63 -9.96
N GLY A 211 4.62 -19.14 -11.18
CA GLY A 211 4.76 -17.73 -11.53
C GLY A 211 3.69 -16.83 -10.88
N ALA A 212 3.90 -15.51 -10.95
CA ALA A 212 3.12 -14.46 -10.28
C ALA A 212 1.59 -14.63 -10.38
N ARG A 213 1.06 -14.83 -11.60
CA ARG A 213 -0.40 -14.99 -11.85
C ARG A 213 -0.99 -16.22 -11.14
N LYS A 214 -0.26 -17.34 -11.12
CA LYS A 214 -0.74 -18.58 -10.49
C LYS A 214 -0.77 -18.40 -8.97
N LEU A 215 0.25 -17.79 -8.39
CA LEU A 215 0.28 -17.46 -6.96
C LEU A 215 -0.81 -16.48 -6.56
N ALA A 216 -1.08 -15.47 -7.38
CA ALA A 216 -2.19 -14.55 -7.11
C ALA A 216 -3.56 -15.23 -7.23
N ALA A 217 -3.74 -16.17 -8.16
CA ALA A 217 -4.95 -16.98 -8.19
C ALA A 217 -5.08 -17.88 -6.95
N VAL A 218 -3.96 -18.39 -6.43
CA VAL A 218 -3.91 -19.14 -5.16
C VAL A 218 -4.26 -18.23 -3.98
N SER A 219 -3.76 -16.99 -3.91
CA SER A 219 -4.10 -16.05 -2.83
C SER A 219 -5.59 -15.70 -2.81
N VAL A 220 -6.21 -15.49 -3.99
CA VAL A 220 -7.67 -15.28 -4.12
C VAL A 220 -8.46 -16.52 -3.68
N ASN A 221 -7.97 -17.74 -3.98
CA ASN A 221 -8.57 -18.98 -3.49
C ASN A 221 -8.51 -19.10 -1.96
N ILE A 222 -7.37 -18.76 -1.36
CA ILE A 222 -7.19 -18.78 0.09
C ILE A 222 -8.13 -17.76 0.74
N LEU A 223 -8.22 -16.55 0.17
CA LEU A 223 -9.17 -15.53 0.63
C LEU A 223 -10.60 -16.07 0.60
N ARG A 224 -11.05 -16.65 -0.54
CA ARG A 224 -12.36 -17.29 -0.65
C ARG A 224 -12.59 -18.32 0.46
N ALA A 225 -11.63 -19.22 0.67
CA ALA A 225 -11.74 -20.29 1.65
C ALA A 225 -11.93 -19.73 3.07
N VAL A 226 -11.17 -18.71 3.44
CA VAL A 226 -11.31 -18.03 4.74
C VAL A 226 -12.69 -17.36 4.86
N LEU A 227 -13.08 -16.56 3.87
CA LEU A 227 -14.29 -15.71 3.94
C LEU A 227 -15.59 -16.50 3.95
N VAL A 228 -15.67 -17.59 3.19
CA VAL A 228 -16.86 -18.47 3.17
C VAL A 228 -17.03 -19.20 4.52
N ASN A 229 -15.95 -19.42 5.25
CA ASN A 229 -15.97 -20.10 6.54
C ASN A 229 -16.05 -19.15 7.75
N LEU A 230 -16.16 -17.84 7.54
CA LEU A 230 -16.46 -16.90 8.62
C LEU A 230 -17.88 -17.12 9.15
N ASP A 231 -18.04 -16.99 10.46
CA ASP A 231 -19.32 -17.07 11.15
C ASP A 231 -20.03 -15.70 11.21
N ASP A 232 -19.30 -14.62 10.95
CA ASP A 232 -19.82 -13.25 10.96
C ASP A 232 -20.83 -13.01 9.82
N PRO A 233 -21.89 -12.20 10.04
CA PRO A 233 -22.84 -11.83 9.00
C PRO A 233 -22.14 -11.02 7.89
N ILE A 234 -22.47 -11.32 6.64
CA ILE A 234 -21.84 -10.69 5.47
C ILE A 234 -22.47 -9.32 5.23
N THR A 235 -21.86 -8.29 5.80
CA THR A 235 -22.27 -6.89 5.66
C THR A 235 -21.05 -5.98 5.45
N LEU A 236 -21.22 -4.90 4.70
CA LEU A 236 -20.13 -3.95 4.40
C LEU A 236 -19.64 -3.22 5.66
N GLY A 237 -20.54 -2.90 6.59
CA GLY A 237 -20.17 -2.27 7.86
C GLY A 237 -19.69 -3.24 8.94
N GLY A 238 -19.85 -4.55 8.74
CA GLY A 238 -19.68 -5.56 9.78
C GLY A 238 -18.24 -6.03 10.01
N THR A 239 -18.10 -6.88 11.02
CA THR A 239 -16.86 -7.59 11.36
C THR A 239 -16.37 -8.49 10.22
N TRP A 240 -17.28 -9.04 9.42
CA TRP A 240 -16.92 -9.85 8.24
C TRP A 240 -16.06 -9.07 7.25
N TRP A 241 -16.47 -7.84 6.91
CA TRP A 241 -15.71 -7.01 5.97
C TRP A 241 -14.37 -6.54 6.53
N GLN A 242 -14.34 -6.20 7.82
CA GLN A 242 -13.09 -5.89 8.51
C GLN A 242 -12.12 -7.08 8.45
N LYS A 243 -12.60 -8.30 8.76
CA LYS A 243 -11.81 -9.53 8.67
C LYS A 243 -11.37 -9.82 7.24
N ALA A 244 -12.19 -9.52 6.23
CA ALA A 244 -11.83 -9.68 4.83
C ALA A 244 -10.66 -8.79 4.41
N ARG A 245 -10.73 -7.49 4.75
CA ARG A 245 -9.66 -6.52 4.49
C ARG A 245 -8.35 -6.93 5.17
N ILE A 246 -8.39 -7.32 6.44
CA ILE A 246 -7.18 -7.72 7.17
C ILE A 246 -6.63 -9.08 6.69
N THR A 247 -7.49 -10.04 6.33
CA THR A 247 -7.06 -11.30 5.71
C THR A 247 -6.31 -11.05 4.40
N ALA A 248 -6.86 -10.19 3.53
CA ALA A 248 -6.19 -9.79 2.29
C ALA A 248 -4.84 -9.10 2.56
N TRP A 249 -4.78 -8.22 3.56
CA TRP A 249 -3.52 -7.60 3.97
C TRP A 249 -2.46 -8.63 4.39
N HIS A 250 -2.85 -9.66 5.15
CA HIS A 250 -1.93 -10.74 5.55
C HIS A 250 -1.49 -11.59 4.37
N LEU A 251 -2.38 -11.93 3.43
CA LEU A 251 -2.01 -12.65 2.21
C LEU A 251 -1.01 -11.88 1.35
N TRP A 252 -1.14 -10.55 1.31
CA TRP A 252 -0.18 -9.68 0.63
C TRP A 252 1.16 -9.62 1.36
N LYS A 253 1.18 -9.18 2.64
CA LYS A 253 2.43 -8.89 3.36
C LYS A 253 3.16 -10.13 3.85
N ASN A 254 2.47 -11.25 4.03
CA ASN A 254 3.05 -12.49 4.58
C ASN A 254 3.02 -13.67 3.58
N GLY A 255 2.55 -13.47 2.35
CA GLY A 255 2.47 -14.49 1.30
C GLY A 255 3.84 -14.81 0.69
N ARG A 256 4.21 -14.12 -0.40
CA ARG A 256 5.54 -14.26 -1.04
C ARG A 256 6.01 -12.89 -1.51
N GLN A 257 7.12 -12.40 -0.92
CA GLN A 257 7.59 -11.04 -1.13
C GLN A 257 8.00 -10.75 -2.59
N SER A 258 8.63 -11.71 -3.28
CA SER A 258 9.06 -11.51 -4.68
C SER A 258 7.90 -11.40 -5.68
N MET A 259 6.67 -11.76 -5.27
CA MET A 259 5.46 -11.76 -6.10
C MET A 259 4.37 -10.85 -5.52
N ASP A 260 4.77 -9.90 -4.67
CA ASP A 260 3.89 -9.06 -3.87
C ASP A 260 2.97 -8.17 -4.71
N ALA A 261 3.46 -7.57 -5.79
CA ALA A 261 2.71 -6.68 -6.67
C ALA A 261 1.50 -7.39 -7.30
N ALA A 262 1.73 -8.58 -7.85
CA ALA A 262 0.67 -9.39 -8.45
C ALA A 262 -0.37 -9.81 -7.41
N ILE A 263 0.08 -10.36 -6.27
CA ILE A 263 -0.80 -10.77 -5.17
C ILE A 263 -1.64 -9.59 -4.71
N LEU A 264 -1.03 -8.42 -4.48
CA LEU A 264 -1.70 -7.21 -4.04
C LEU A 264 -2.75 -6.75 -5.05
N SER A 265 -2.38 -6.60 -6.32
CA SER A 265 -3.27 -6.12 -7.37
C SER A 265 -4.54 -6.96 -7.46
N PHE A 266 -4.40 -8.30 -7.45
CA PHE A 266 -5.56 -9.19 -7.50
C PHE A 266 -6.40 -9.17 -6.22
N LEU A 267 -5.78 -9.02 -5.05
CA LEU A 267 -6.52 -8.87 -3.78
C LEU A 267 -7.30 -7.55 -3.76
N LEU A 268 -6.71 -6.44 -4.18
CA LEU A 268 -7.41 -5.14 -4.29
C LEU A 268 -8.56 -5.19 -5.29
N MET A 269 -8.34 -5.80 -6.47
CA MET A 269 -9.41 -6.01 -7.44
C MET A 269 -10.53 -6.86 -6.85
N THR A 270 -10.20 -7.89 -6.08
CA THR A 270 -11.18 -8.76 -5.42
C THR A 270 -11.98 -8.00 -4.36
N LEU A 271 -11.31 -7.21 -3.51
CA LEU A 271 -11.98 -6.37 -2.51
C LEU A 271 -12.89 -5.32 -3.18
N THR A 272 -12.44 -4.71 -4.27
CA THR A 272 -13.24 -3.72 -5.03
C THR A 272 -14.52 -4.34 -5.58
N GLU A 273 -14.43 -5.54 -6.16
CA GLU A 273 -15.59 -6.25 -6.71
C GLU A 273 -16.55 -6.72 -5.59
N ILE A 274 -16.02 -7.14 -4.43
CA ILE A 274 -16.83 -7.48 -3.24
C ILE A 274 -17.54 -6.25 -2.69
N GLU A 275 -16.83 -5.14 -2.49
CA GLU A 275 -17.42 -3.89 -1.99
C GLU A 275 -18.51 -3.39 -2.94
N THR A 276 -18.24 -3.36 -4.24
CA THR A 276 -19.22 -2.94 -5.26
C THR A 276 -20.46 -3.84 -5.23
N PHE A 277 -20.29 -5.15 -5.11
CA PHE A 277 -21.39 -6.09 -5.00
C PHE A 277 -22.20 -5.86 -3.71
N LEU A 278 -21.54 -5.67 -2.57
CA LEU A 278 -22.24 -5.41 -1.30
C LEU A 278 -22.93 -4.05 -1.27
N LEU A 279 -22.43 -3.03 -1.98
CA LEU A 279 -23.10 -1.73 -2.11
C LEU A 279 -24.38 -1.80 -2.95
N THR A 280 -24.51 -2.78 -3.85
CA THR A 280 -25.75 -2.98 -4.62
C THR A 280 -26.87 -3.64 -3.80
N MET A 281 -26.53 -4.26 -2.67
CA MET A 281 -27.48 -4.77 -1.70
C MET A 281 -27.63 -3.73 -0.58
N GLY A 282 -28.83 -3.51 -0.06
CA GLY A 282 -29.05 -2.44 0.92
C GLY A 282 -28.17 -2.59 2.16
N PRO A 283 -27.88 -1.51 2.92
CA PRO A 283 -26.98 -1.55 4.08
C PRO A 283 -27.41 -2.51 5.20
N GLU A 284 -28.69 -2.86 5.27
CA GLU A 284 -29.26 -3.81 6.23
C GLU A 284 -29.45 -5.24 5.68
N GLU A 285 -29.19 -5.47 4.40
CA GLU A 285 -29.34 -6.79 3.77
C GLU A 285 -28.10 -7.66 3.96
N THR A 286 -28.29 -8.84 4.54
CA THR A 286 -27.22 -9.82 4.73
C THR A 286 -27.03 -10.66 3.47
N CYS A 287 -25.80 -10.73 2.96
CA CYS A 287 -25.47 -11.58 1.83
C CYS A 287 -25.33 -13.05 2.25
N ASP A 288 -25.79 -13.96 1.37
CA ASP A 288 -25.50 -15.39 1.52
C ASP A 288 -24.10 -15.76 1.04
N LYS A 289 -23.55 -16.82 1.63
CA LYS A 289 -22.24 -17.40 1.27
C LYS A 289 -22.17 -17.87 -0.18
N LEU A 290 -23.30 -18.27 -0.77
CA LEU A 290 -23.40 -18.73 -2.16
C LEU A 290 -23.07 -17.60 -3.15
N HIS A 291 -23.64 -16.41 -2.96
CA HIS A 291 -23.41 -15.26 -3.84
C HIS A 291 -21.95 -14.77 -3.79
N ILE A 292 -21.34 -14.77 -2.60
CA ILE A 292 -19.90 -14.48 -2.46
C ILE A 292 -19.08 -15.53 -3.22
N SER A 293 -19.41 -16.81 -3.07
CA SER A 293 -18.74 -17.90 -3.79
C SER A 293 -18.83 -17.72 -5.32
N GLU A 294 -19.99 -17.37 -5.85
CA GLU A 294 -20.18 -17.08 -7.28
C GLU A 294 -19.38 -15.86 -7.76
N LEU A 295 -19.28 -14.82 -6.93
CA LEU A 295 -18.45 -13.65 -7.22
C LEU A 295 -16.97 -14.05 -7.36
N PHE A 296 -16.46 -14.87 -6.45
CA PHE A 296 -15.10 -15.41 -6.56
C PHE A 296 -14.91 -16.25 -7.83
N ASP A 297 -15.90 -17.05 -8.23
CA ASP A 297 -15.85 -17.80 -9.49
C ASP A 297 -15.77 -16.89 -10.73
N ARG A 298 -16.53 -15.77 -10.74
CA ARG A 298 -16.43 -14.75 -11.80
C ARG A 298 -15.05 -14.11 -11.84
N ILE A 299 -14.50 -13.73 -10.68
CA ILE A 299 -13.16 -13.14 -10.58
C ILE A 299 -12.13 -14.12 -11.13
N GLN A 300 -12.15 -15.40 -10.71
CA GLN A 300 -11.21 -16.40 -11.22
C GLN A 300 -11.33 -16.62 -12.73
N LYS A 301 -12.55 -16.62 -13.28
CA LYS A 301 -12.77 -16.69 -14.72
C LYS A 301 -12.13 -15.52 -15.45
N LYS A 302 -12.25 -14.30 -14.89
CA LYS A 302 -11.57 -13.08 -15.39
C LYS A 302 -10.05 -13.26 -15.38
N ILE A 303 -9.45 -13.70 -14.26
CA ILE A 303 -8.00 -13.98 -14.15
C ILE A 303 -7.54 -15.00 -15.21
N ARG A 304 -8.31 -16.07 -15.42
CA ARG A 304 -7.96 -17.10 -16.42
C ARG A 304 -8.02 -16.59 -17.85
N SER A 305 -8.87 -15.60 -18.13
CA SER A 305 -9.04 -15.02 -19.48
C SER A 305 -7.86 -14.15 -19.94
N TYR A 306 -7.07 -13.59 -19.02
CA TYR A 306 -6.01 -12.63 -19.34
C TYR A 306 -4.95 -13.21 -20.27
N LYS A 307 -4.58 -14.48 -20.07
CA LYS A 307 -3.63 -15.20 -20.92
C LYS A 307 -4.00 -15.14 -22.41
N LEU A 308 -5.26 -15.43 -22.74
CA LEU A 308 -5.75 -15.46 -24.12
C LEU A 308 -5.86 -14.05 -24.72
N ARG A 309 -6.28 -13.07 -23.92
CA ARG A 309 -6.36 -11.67 -24.37
C ARG A 309 -4.97 -11.11 -24.65
N LEU A 310 -4.00 -11.43 -23.80
CA LEU A 310 -2.62 -10.99 -23.91
C LEU A 310 -1.95 -11.54 -25.17
N SER A 311 -2.07 -12.85 -25.44
CA SER A 311 -1.54 -13.45 -26.66
C SER A 311 -2.21 -12.90 -27.93
N TYR A 312 -3.53 -12.65 -27.87
CA TYR A 312 -4.26 -12.01 -28.96
C TYR A 312 -3.79 -10.57 -29.22
N ASN A 313 -3.65 -9.76 -28.17
CA ASN A 313 -3.19 -8.36 -28.29
C ASN A 313 -1.76 -8.30 -28.84
N PHE A 314 -0.89 -9.20 -28.38
CA PHE A 314 0.46 -9.34 -28.92
C PHE A 314 0.43 -9.68 -30.41
N GLY A 315 -0.35 -10.68 -30.80
CA GLY A 315 -0.50 -11.07 -32.20
C GLY A 315 -1.00 -9.92 -33.08
N SER A 316 -2.00 -9.17 -32.62
CA SER A 316 -2.51 -7.99 -33.31
C SER A 316 -1.43 -6.90 -33.49
N TYR A 317 -0.66 -6.61 -32.43
CA TYR A 317 0.45 -5.65 -32.49
C TYR A 317 1.54 -6.11 -33.48
N ALA A 318 1.99 -7.36 -33.37
CA ALA A 318 3.02 -7.91 -34.25
C ALA A 318 2.58 -7.89 -35.71
N MET A 319 1.34 -8.29 -36.01
CA MET A 319 0.79 -8.23 -37.36
C MET A 319 0.63 -6.80 -37.88
N SER A 320 0.37 -5.82 -37.03
CA SER A 320 0.34 -4.41 -37.43
C SER A 320 1.72 -3.90 -37.85
N LYS A 321 2.80 -4.42 -37.25
CA LYS A 321 4.18 -4.08 -37.60
C LYS A 321 4.62 -4.79 -38.87
N ILE A 322 4.30 -6.08 -38.98
CA ILE A 322 4.55 -6.88 -40.18
C ILE A 322 3.78 -6.30 -41.38
N GLY A 323 2.50 -5.98 -41.23
CA GLY A 323 1.64 -5.51 -42.33
C GLY A 323 2.03 -4.16 -42.92
N ARG A 324 2.75 -3.31 -42.18
CA ARG A 324 3.27 -2.03 -42.69
C ARG A 324 4.29 -2.19 -43.83
N THR A 325 4.91 -3.36 -43.97
CA THR A 325 5.86 -3.63 -45.06
C THR A 325 5.17 -4.04 -46.37
N GLY A 326 3.83 -4.18 -46.38
CA GLY A 326 3.04 -4.46 -47.59
C GLY A 326 3.25 -5.86 -48.20
N SER A 327 4.05 -6.72 -47.57
CA SER A 327 4.35 -8.08 -48.03
C SER A 327 4.44 -9.05 -46.85
N ILE A 328 4.06 -10.31 -47.07
CA ILE A 328 4.21 -11.37 -46.08
C ILE A 328 5.72 -11.61 -45.86
N PRO A 329 6.23 -11.55 -44.62
CA PRO A 329 7.64 -11.71 -44.35
C PRO A 329 8.08 -13.12 -44.72
N LYS A 330 9.12 -13.24 -45.54
CA LYS A 330 9.68 -14.56 -45.89
C LYS A 330 10.38 -15.20 -44.68
N HIS A 331 10.98 -14.36 -43.85
CA HIS A 331 11.78 -14.72 -42.69
C HIS A 331 11.40 -13.81 -41.52
N LEU A 332 11.30 -14.38 -40.33
CA LEU A 332 11.06 -13.63 -39.09
C LEU A 332 11.98 -14.16 -38.00
N LYS A 333 12.70 -13.28 -37.31
CA LYS A 333 13.64 -13.65 -36.26
C LYS A 333 13.27 -13.02 -34.92
N ILE A 334 13.16 -13.85 -33.88
CA ILE A 334 12.71 -13.46 -32.54
C ILE A 334 13.81 -13.80 -31.54
N LEU A 335 14.13 -12.87 -30.64
CA LEU A 335 15.00 -13.11 -29.48
C LEU A 335 14.17 -13.10 -28.20
N THR A 336 14.44 -14.02 -27.28
CA THR A 336 13.85 -14.06 -25.94
C THR A 336 14.80 -14.72 -24.95
N LEU A 337 14.48 -14.62 -23.66
CA LEU A 337 15.18 -15.29 -22.56
C LEU A 337 14.18 -15.70 -21.46
N SER A 338 14.66 -16.42 -20.44
CA SER A 338 13.89 -16.93 -19.30
C SER A 338 12.81 -17.96 -19.65
N ALA A 339 12.18 -18.54 -18.63
CA ALA A 339 11.10 -19.54 -18.73
C ALA A 339 9.72 -18.88 -18.58
N SER A 340 9.33 -18.01 -19.53
CA SER A 340 8.01 -17.38 -19.49
C SER A 340 6.96 -18.14 -20.30
N HIS A 341 5.99 -18.72 -19.60
CA HIS A 341 4.82 -19.34 -20.23
C HIS A 341 4.01 -18.33 -21.04
N THR A 342 3.99 -17.05 -20.64
CA THR A 342 3.31 -15.99 -21.40
C THR A 342 3.98 -15.77 -22.75
N ILE A 343 5.32 -15.75 -22.77
CA ILE A 343 6.09 -15.58 -24.01
C ILE A 343 5.93 -16.78 -24.93
N ARG A 344 5.97 -18.02 -24.41
CA ARG A 344 5.70 -19.24 -25.20
C ARG A 344 4.41 -19.13 -26.01
N GLU A 345 3.34 -18.67 -25.37
CA GLU A 345 2.01 -18.57 -25.99
C GLU A 345 1.92 -17.43 -27.00
N CYS A 346 2.64 -16.34 -26.77
CA CYS A 346 2.79 -15.25 -27.73
C CYS A 346 3.54 -15.70 -28.98
N ILE A 347 4.65 -16.42 -28.81
CA ILE A 347 5.42 -17.01 -29.90
C ILE A 347 4.55 -17.99 -30.69
N ALA A 348 3.87 -18.92 -30.01
CA ALA A 348 2.97 -19.87 -30.65
C ALA A 348 1.86 -19.17 -31.46
N GLN A 349 1.27 -18.11 -30.90
CA GLN A 349 0.26 -17.32 -31.60
C GLN A 349 0.84 -16.64 -32.85
N LEU A 350 2.04 -16.06 -32.75
CA LEU A 350 2.71 -15.41 -33.87
C LEU A 350 3.08 -16.40 -34.99
N VAL A 351 3.54 -17.60 -34.63
CA VAL A 351 3.82 -18.68 -35.58
C VAL A 351 2.56 -19.01 -36.39
N ARG A 352 1.38 -19.05 -35.75
CA ARG A 352 0.10 -19.32 -36.43
C ARG A 352 -0.36 -18.20 -37.37
N ILE A 353 -0.18 -16.94 -36.99
CA ILE A 353 -0.79 -15.81 -37.70
C ILE A 353 0.15 -15.08 -38.67
N SER A 354 1.47 -15.24 -38.52
CA SER A 354 2.47 -14.47 -39.28
C SER A 354 2.45 -14.73 -40.79
N GLY A 355 2.09 -15.95 -41.20
CA GLY A 355 2.19 -16.40 -42.59
C GLY A 355 3.63 -16.53 -43.10
N ALA A 356 4.64 -16.41 -42.23
CA ALA A 356 6.05 -16.48 -42.62
C ALA A 356 6.46 -17.90 -43.05
N GLN A 357 7.41 -18.00 -44.00
CA GLN A 357 7.91 -19.31 -44.46
C GLN A 357 8.91 -19.93 -43.48
N LEU A 358 9.74 -19.08 -42.86
CA LEU A 358 10.74 -19.46 -41.86
C LEU A 358 10.66 -18.52 -40.66
N ILE A 359 10.59 -19.11 -39.45
CA ILE A 359 10.62 -18.38 -38.18
C ILE A 359 11.81 -18.88 -37.37
N GLU A 360 12.77 -18.00 -37.08
CA GLU A 360 13.91 -18.28 -36.21
C GLU A 360 13.65 -17.75 -34.80
N ILE A 361 13.79 -18.63 -33.81
CA ILE A 361 13.62 -18.33 -32.40
C ILE A 361 14.98 -18.49 -31.71
N CYS A 362 15.57 -17.38 -31.33
CA CYS A 362 16.80 -17.32 -30.54
C CYS A 362 16.44 -17.24 -29.06
N VAL A 363 16.90 -18.20 -28.26
CA VAL A 363 16.64 -18.26 -26.81
C VAL A 363 17.96 -18.20 -26.04
N LEU A 364 18.09 -17.25 -25.12
CA LEU A 364 19.24 -17.23 -24.20
C LEU A 364 19.04 -18.27 -23.09
N GLU A 365 20.09 -19.03 -22.76
CA GLU A 365 20.02 -20.14 -21.80
C GLU A 365 19.57 -19.71 -20.39
N SER A 366 19.88 -18.49 -19.95
CA SER A 366 19.47 -17.91 -18.65
C SER A 366 20.06 -18.64 -17.43
N ARG A 367 21.35 -18.44 -17.18
CA ARG A 367 22.04 -18.97 -15.99
C ARG A 367 21.50 -18.37 -14.67
N PRO A 368 21.59 -19.10 -13.53
CA PRO A 368 22.22 -20.40 -13.36
C PRO A 368 21.31 -21.61 -13.63
N LEU A 369 19.99 -21.43 -13.68
CA LEU A 369 19.02 -22.54 -13.76
C LEU A 369 18.71 -23.01 -15.19
N PHE A 370 19.25 -22.35 -16.21
CA PHE A 370 19.07 -22.70 -17.62
C PHE A 370 17.60 -22.66 -18.07
N GLU A 371 16.83 -21.72 -17.52
CA GLU A 371 15.39 -21.57 -17.77
C GLU A 371 15.03 -21.42 -19.26
N GLY A 372 15.92 -20.82 -20.06
CA GLY A 372 15.74 -20.68 -21.50
C GLY A 372 15.72 -22.02 -22.23
N VAL A 373 16.46 -23.03 -21.73
CA VAL A 373 16.43 -24.39 -22.28
C VAL A 373 15.05 -25.01 -22.06
N SER A 374 14.45 -24.81 -20.88
CA SER A 374 13.09 -25.26 -20.59
C SER A 374 12.05 -24.57 -21.48
N LEU A 375 12.20 -23.26 -21.75
CA LEU A 375 11.35 -22.55 -22.69
C LEU A 375 11.46 -23.12 -24.10
N ALA A 376 12.69 -23.31 -24.60
CA ALA A 376 12.94 -23.85 -25.93
C ALA A 376 12.32 -25.24 -26.11
N SER A 377 12.51 -26.13 -25.12
CA SER A 377 11.88 -27.46 -25.10
C SER A 377 10.35 -27.35 -25.19
N SER A 378 9.75 -26.47 -24.38
CA SER A 378 8.30 -26.31 -24.36
C SER A 378 7.73 -25.70 -25.65
N ILE A 379 8.48 -24.83 -26.33
CA ILE A 379 8.10 -24.30 -27.64
C ILE A 379 8.11 -25.41 -28.69
N LEU A 380 9.17 -26.22 -28.74
CA LEU A 380 9.32 -27.32 -29.70
C LEU A 380 8.19 -28.34 -29.54
N GLU A 381 7.96 -28.84 -28.31
CA GLU A 381 6.87 -29.78 -28.01
C GLU A 381 5.50 -29.23 -28.41
N TYR A 382 5.27 -27.93 -28.18
CA TYR A 382 4.00 -27.31 -28.53
C TYR A 382 3.78 -27.23 -30.04
N LEU A 383 4.82 -26.88 -30.80
CA LEU A 383 4.74 -26.65 -32.24
C LEU A 383 4.76 -27.95 -33.06
N GLU A 384 5.41 -29.01 -32.58
CA GLU A 384 5.37 -30.34 -33.22
C GLU A 384 3.95 -30.93 -33.26
N ASN A 385 3.10 -30.56 -32.29
CA ASN A 385 1.73 -31.01 -32.21
C ASN A 385 0.75 -30.22 -33.11
N GLU A 386 1.21 -29.17 -33.81
CA GLU A 386 0.36 -28.32 -34.66
C GLU A 386 0.40 -28.77 -36.14
N PRO A 387 -0.74 -29.18 -36.74
CA PRO A 387 -0.79 -29.48 -38.16
C PRO A 387 -0.66 -28.20 -39.01
N ASN A 388 0.20 -28.23 -40.04
CA ASN A 388 0.51 -27.12 -40.97
C ASN A 388 1.29 -25.92 -40.38
N SER A 389 2.25 -26.16 -39.48
CA SER A 389 3.15 -25.11 -39.00
C SER A 389 4.19 -24.70 -40.07
N PRO A 390 4.60 -23.41 -40.11
CA PRO A 390 5.72 -22.97 -40.93
C PRO A 390 7.03 -23.62 -40.45
N LYS A 391 8.11 -23.50 -41.23
CA LYS A 391 9.41 -23.99 -40.78
C LYS A 391 9.86 -23.14 -39.59
N VAL A 392 10.02 -23.77 -38.43
CA VAL A 392 10.52 -23.12 -37.20
C VAL A 392 11.90 -23.65 -36.89
N ASP A 393 12.85 -22.75 -36.66
CA ASP A 393 14.20 -23.07 -36.22
C ASP A 393 14.44 -22.45 -34.83
N VAL A 394 14.91 -23.26 -33.88
CA VAL A 394 15.13 -22.83 -32.49
C VAL A 394 16.61 -22.96 -32.18
N SER A 395 17.25 -21.82 -31.90
CA SER A 395 18.67 -21.75 -31.54
C SER A 395 18.82 -21.29 -30.09
N ILE A 396 19.52 -22.10 -29.29
CA ILE A 396 19.84 -21.76 -27.90
C ILE A 396 21.24 -21.13 -27.85
N PHE A 397 21.35 -19.97 -27.23
CA PHE A 397 22.58 -19.19 -27.11
C PHE A 397 23.00 -19.07 -25.65
N THR A 398 24.31 -19.06 -25.41
CA THR A 398 24.84 -18.66 -24.09
C THR A 398 24.53 -17.19 -23.82
N ASP A 399 24.31 -16.83 -22.55
CA ASP A 399 23.98 -15.45 -22.19
C ASP A 399 25.09 -14.46 -22.63
N ALA A 400 26.35 -14.89 -22.60
CA ALA A 400 27.51 -14.11 -23.06
C ALA A 400 27.51 -13.83 -24.58
N SER A 401 26.80 -14.64 -25.36
CA SER A 401 26.69 -14.50 -26.82
C SER A 401 25.48 -13.67 -27.26
N VAL A 402 24.81 -12.97 -26.35
CA VAL A 402 23.58 -12.20 -26.62
C VAL A 402 23.70 -11.22 -27.79
N ALA A 403 24.85 -10.56 -27.96
CA ALA A 403 25.08 -9.63 -29.08
C ALA A 403 25.10 -10.34 -30.44
N LEU A 404 25.54 -11.60 -30.49
CA LEU A 404 25.49 -12.43 -31.69
C LEU A 404 24.06 -12.93 -31.95
N ALA A 405 23.36 -13.35 -30.90
CA ALA A 405 21.95 -13.76 -30.99
C ALA A 405 21.04 -12.62 -31.46
N ALA A 406 21.35 -11.37 -31.08
CA ALA A 406 20.62 -10.17 -31.44
C ALA A 406 20.75 -9.75 -32.91
N GLN A 407 21.67 -10.33 -33.69
CA GLN A 407 21.89 -9.95 -35.09
C GLN A 407 20.69 -10.27 -35.98
N GLY A 408 20.15 -9.25 -36.65
CA GLY A 408 19.05 -9.39 -37.61
C GLY A 408 17.73 -9.84 -36.98
N VAL A 409 17.56 -9.61 -35.68
CA VAL A 409 16.29 -9.88 -34.98
C VAL A 409 15.26 -8.83 -35.37
N ASP A 410 14.01 -9.25 -35.57
CA ASP A 410 12.87 -8.36 -35.79
C ASP A 410 12.20 -7.97 -34.47
N PHE A 411 12.12 -8.91 -33.52
CA PHE A 411 11.48 -8.72 -32.23
C PHE A 411 12.32 -9.25 -31.07
N LEU A 412 12.58 -8.41 -30.07
CA LEU A 412 12.98 -8.88 -28.73
C LEU A 412 11.72 -8.95 -27.87
N LEU A 413 11.38 -10.16 -27.40
CA LEU A 413 10.26 -10.37 -26.50
C LEU A 413 10.79 -10.49 -25.07
N LEU A 414 10.29 -9.63 -24.18
CA LEU A 414 10.57 -9.67 -22.75
C LEU A 414 9.28 -9.91 -21.99
N ALA A 415 9.37 -10.73 -20.95
CA ALA A 415 8.34 -10.77 -19.92
C ALA A 415 8.61 -9.67 -18.88
N ALA A 416 7.72 -9.52 -17.91
CA ALA A 416 7.98 -8.76 -16.71
C ALA A 416 7.62 -9.61 -15.48
N ASP A 417 8.45 -9.53 -14.45
CA ASP A 417 8.11 -9.98 -13.09
C ASP A 417 7.50 -8.81 -12.31
N ARG A 418 8.00 -7.59 -12.53
CA ARG A 418 7.47 -6.35 -11.95
C ARG A 418 7.58 -5.19 -12.94
N ILE A 419 6.64 -4.26 -12.88
CA ILE A 419 6.65 -3.01 -13.65
C ILE A 419 6.58 -1.84 -12.66
N ALA A 420 7.53 -0.90 -12.74
CA ALA A 420 7.55 0.30 -11.91
C ALA A 420 6.58 1.36 -12.43
N ALA A 421 6.27 2.38 -11.62
CA ALA A 421 5.33 3.44 -12.03
C ALA A 421 5.80 4.18 -13.29
N ASP A 422 7.11 4.33 -13.50
CA ASP A 422 7.69 4.99 -14.68
C ASP A 422 7.70 4.13 -15.95
N GLY A 423 7.25 2.87 -15.86
CA GLY A 423 7.28 1.89 -16.94
C GLY A 423 8.59 1.10 -17.05
N SER A 424 9.56 1.29 -16.15
CA SER A 424 10.72 0.41 -16.06
C SER A 424 10.27 -1.02 -15.74
N VAL A 425 10.92 -2.01 -16.35
CA VAL A 425 10.53 -3.42 -16.27
C VAL A 425 11.61 -4.22 -15.59
N SER A 426 11.25 -4.89 -14.50
CA SER A 426 12.08 -5.90 -13.85
C SER A 426 11.79 -7.26 -14.46
N ASN A 427 12.81 -7.89 -15.03
CA ASN A 427 12.75 -9.24 -15.58
C ASN A 427 14.05 -9.99 -15.27
N LYS A 428 14.12 -11.28 -15.59
CA LYS A 428 15.30 -12.12 -15.35
C LYS A 428 16.60 -11.48 -15.89
N THR A 429 17.68 -11.61 -15.14
CA THR A 429 19.02 -11.21 -15.54
C THR A 429 19.38 -11.74 -16.94
N GLY A 430 19.92 -10.87 -17.79
CA GLY A 430 20.09 -11.06 -19.23
C GLY A 430 19.19 -10.15 -20.08
N SER A 431 18.08 -9.64 -19.52
CA SER A 431 17.13 -8.73 -20.17
C SER A 431 17.72 -7.38 -20.58
N LEU A 432 18.46 -6.71 -19.70
CA LEU A 432 19.07 -5.42 -20.01
C LEU A 432 20.22 -5.56 -21.02
N PRO A 433 21.15 -6.52 -20.89
CA PRO A 433 22.11 -6.83 -21.94
C PRO A 433 21.46 -7.17 -23.29
N ALA A 434 20.34 -7.91 -23.30
CA ALA A 434 19.59 -8.21 -24.52
C ALA A 434 19.01 -6.95 -25.16
N ALA A 435 18.33 -6.11 -24.38
CA ALA A 435 17.76 -4.85 -24.87
C ALA A 435 18.84 -3.91 -25.43
N LEU A 436 19.96 -3.74 -24.73
CA LEU A 436 21.10 -2.94 -25.18
C LEU A 436 21.74 -3.50 -26.46
N SER A 437 21.92 -4.82 -26.52
CA SER A 437 22.49 -5.49 -27.69
C SER A 437 21.60 -5.33 -28.92
N VAL A 438 20.29 -5.51 -28.76
CA VAL A 438 19.32 -5.33 -29.86
C VAL A 438 19.30 -3.89 -30.33
N ARG A 439 19.24 -2.90 -29.42
CA ARG A 439 19.32 -1.48 -29.80
C ARG A 439 20.58 -1.13 -30.59
N HIS A 440 21.71 -1.77 -30.28
CA HIS A 440 22.97 -1.49 -30.96
C HIS A 440 23.10 -2.22 -32.30
N VAL A 441 22.81 -3.51 -32.33
CA VAL A 441 23.11 -4.41 -33.45
C VAL A 441 21.94 -4.49 -34.45
N SER A 442 20.71 -4.32 -33.98
CA SER A 442 19.48 -4.41 -34.77
C SER A 442 18.55 -3.23 -34.42
N PRO A 443 18.90 -1.99 -34.80
CA PRO A 443 18.16 -0.79 -34.39
C PRO A 443 16.72 -0.71 -34.93
N SER A 444 16.41 -1.46 -35.99
CA SER A 444 15.07 -1.57 -36.56
C SER A 444 14.17 -2.57 -35.83
N ALA A 445 14.71 -3.36 -34.91
CA ALA A 445 13.97 -4.36 -34.16
C ALA A 445 13.10 -3.70 -33.09
N ASP A 446 11.88 -4.19 -32.90
CA ASP A 446 11.01 -3.75 -31.81
C ASP A 446 11.35 -4.55 -30.53
N ILE A 447 11.55 -3.84 -29.41
CA ILE A 447 11.66 -4.41 -28.07
C ILE A 447 10.28 -4.32 -27.42
N ILE A 448 9.67 -5.49 -27.22
CA ILE A 448 8.28 -5.63 -26.79
C ILE A 448 8.25 -6.31 -25.43
N VAL A 449 7.62 -5.66 -24.46
CA VAL A 449 7.32 -6.25 -23.16
C VAL A 449 5.90 -6.78 -23.18
N VAL A 450 5.74 -8.06 -22.83
CA VAL A 450 4.43 -8.70 -22.71
C VAL A 450 4.19 -9.08 -21.25
N SER A 451 3.23 -8.42 -20.62
CA SER A 451 2.93 -8.63 -19.21
C SER A 451 1.52 -8.17 -18.85
N GLU A 452 0.94 -8.81 -17.84
CA GLU A 452 -0.30 -8.38 -17.22
C GLU A 452 -0.13 -7.07 -16.42
N LEU A 453 -1.20 -6.26 -16.34
CA LEU A 453 -1.22 -5.01 -15.53
C LEU A 453 -1.16 -5.26 -14.02
N ASP A 454 -1.39 -6.49 -13.59
CA ASP A 454 -1.34 -6.86 -12.18
C ASP A 454 0.08 -6.86 -11.59
N LYS A 455 1.12 -6.86 -12.43
CA LYS A 455 2.53 -6.81 -12.00
C LYS A 455 3.05 -5.39 -11.77
N VAL A 456 2.20 -4.37 -11.93
CA VAL A 456 2.56 -2.99 -11.63
C VAL A 456 2.71 -2.83 -10.12
N ALA A 457 3.86 -2.32 -9.69
CA ALA A 457 4.15 -2.07 -8.28
C ALA A 457 3.54 -0.73 -7.81
N MET A 458 3.30 -0.62 -6.51
CA MET A 458 2.90 0.63 -5.86
C MET A 458 4.09 1.60 -5.80
N GLN A 459 3.83 2.89 -6.02
CA GLN A 459 4.87 3.93 -6.11
C GLN A 459 5.70 4.10 -4.82
N SER A 460 5.12 3.91 -3.63
CA SER A 460 5.88 3.92 -2.38
C SER A 460 6.90 2.78 -2.25
N CYS A 461 6.69 1.70 -3.00
CA CYS A 461 7.67 0.63 -3.15
C CYS A 461 8.77 0.97 -4.16
N ASP A 462 8.65 2.03 -4.99
CA ASP A 462 9.60 2.30 -6.08
C ASP A 462 11.00 2.75 -5.57
N THR A 463 11.07 3.44 -4.44
CA THR A 463 12.37 3.73 -3.78
C THR A 463 13.05 2.50 -3.19
N GLU A 464 12.29 1.44 -2.92
CA GLU A 464 12.79 0.09 -2.57
C GLU A 464 12.77 -0.87 -3.78
N ALA A 465 12.22 -0.47 -4.94
CA ALA A 465 11.97 -1.38 -6.08
C ALA A 465 13.23 -1.70 -6.86
N HIS A 466 14.22 -0.81 -6.86
CA HIS A 466 15.54 -1.10 -7.44
C HIS A 466 16.46 -1.88 -6.49
N THR A 467 15.96 -2.41 -5.37
CA THR A 467 16.74 -3.33 -4.54
C THR A 467 16.94 -4.61 -5.32
N MET A 468 18.19 -4.88 -5.72
CA MET A 468 18.56 -6.07 -6.48
C MET A 468 18.28 -7.31 -5.62
N GLU A 469 17.30 -8.12 -6.03
CA GLU A 469 17.04 -9.40 -5.36
C GLU A 469 18.23 -10.34 -5.64
N ASN A 470 18.92 -10.69 -4.56
CA ASN A 470 20.06 -11.58 -4.59
C ASN A 470 19.62 -12.90 -3.94
N ASN A 471 19.50 -13.94 -4.74
CA ASN A 471 19.07 -15.25 -4.26
C ASN A 471 20.26 -16.02 -3.64
N GLU A 472 20.06 -17.25 -3.20
CA GLU A 472 21.12 -18.04 -2.60
C GLU A 472 22.28 -18.28 -3.59
N SER A 473 23.50 -18.10 -3.10
CA SER A 473 24.71 -18.37 -3.87
C SER A 473 24.88 -19.86 -4.21
N SER A 474 24.18 -20.75 -3.50
CA SER A 474 24.18 -22.20 -3.69
C SER A 474 23.78 -22.58 -5.12
N GLU A 475 22.75 -21.96 -5.69
CA GLU A 475 22.29 -22.28 -7.05
C GLU A 475 23.37 -22.07 -8.12
N VAL A 476 24.19 -21.03 -7.96
CA VAL A 476 25.31 -20.74 -8.86
C VAL A 476 26.44 -21.77 -8.67
N LEU A 477 26.69 -22.16 -7.41
CA LEU A 477 27.68 -23.19 -7.08
C LEU A 477 27.25 -24.57 -7.61
N ASP A 478 25.98 -24.92 -7.45
CA ASP A 478 25.39 -26.19 -7.91
C ASP A 478 25.52 -26.30 -9.43
N ALA A 479 25.26 -25.21 -10.17
CA ALA A 479 25.48 -25.16 -11.61
C ALA A 479 26.95 -25.40 -12.01
N TRP A 480 27.92 -24.98 -11.18
CA TRP A 480 29.33 -25.28 -11.40
C TRP A 480 29.68 -26.73 -11.03
N GLN A 481 29.12 -27.26 -9.95
CA GLN A 481 29.34 -28.63 -9.49
C GLN A 481 28.83 -29.66 -10.49
N GLN A 482 27.73 -29.36 -11.19
CA GLN A 482 27.18 -30.21 -12.24
C GLN A 482 28.15 -30.40 -13.43
N SER A 483 29.16 -29.53 -13.58
CA SER A 483 30.19 -29.67 -14.60
C SER A 483 31.50 -30.21 -14.01
N GLU A 484 31.81 -31.47 -14.33
CA GLU A 484 33.05 -32.14 -13.92
C GLU A 484 34.34 -31.43 -14.41
N THR A 485 34.21 -30.49 -15.34
CA THR A 485 35.34 -29.78 -15.96
C THR A 485 35.79 -28.53 -15.19
N VAL A 486 35.01 -28.06 -14.21
CA VAL A 486 35.29 -26.83 -13.47
C VAL A 486 36.45 -27.05 -12.49
N LYS A 487 37.61 -26.46 -12.80
CA LYS A 487 38.80 -26.52 -11.93
C LYS A 487 38.76 -25.44 -10.84
N GLY A 488 39.23 -25.78 -9.64
CA GLY A 488 39.39 -24.82 -8.54
C GLY A 488 38.15 -24.55 -7.70
N LEU A 489 37.03 -25.24 -7.96
CA LEU A 489 35.78 -25.10 -7.21
C LEU A 489 35.96 -25.34 -5.70
N GLY A 490 36.73 -26.38 -5.32
CA GLY A 490 37.02 -26.67 -3.92
C GLY A 490 37.76 -25.55 -3.18
N VAL A 491 38.53 -24.70 -3.87
CA VAL A 491 39.19 -23.53 -3.25
C VAL A 491 38.16 -22.45 -2.93
N ILE A 492 37.21 -22.24 -3.83
CA ILE A 492 36.11 -21.28 -3.66
C ILE A 492 35.20 -21.71 -2.52
N GLU A 493 34.75 -22.97 -2.52
CA GLU A 493 33.91 -23.54 -1.46
C GLU A 493 34.58 -23.44 -0.08
N GLN A 494 35.87 -23.78 0.01
CA GLN A 494 36.63 -23.66 1.25
C GLN A 494 36.73 -22.21 1.74
N LYS A 495 36.87 -21.23 0.85
CA LYS A 495 36.93 -19.80 1.22
C LYS A 495 35.56 -19.20 1.56
N ILE A 496 34.48 -19.70 0.96
CA ILE A 496 33.12 -19.33 1.36
C ILE A 496 32.84 -19.84 2.79
N GLN A 497 33.28 -21.06 3.11
CA GLN A 497 33.12 -21.66 4.45
C GLN A 497 34.06 -21.04 5.50
N LYS A 498 35.33 -20.79 5.17
CA LYS A 498 36.32 -20.15 6.05
C LYS A 498 36.38 -18.66 5.75
N LYS A 499 35.56 -17.85 6.43
CA LYS A 499 35.69 -16.37 6.45
C LYS A 499 37.02 -15.93 7.09
N SER A 500 38.13 -16.14 6.39
CA SER A 500 39.45 -15.66 6.79
C SER A 500 39.59 -14.18 6.46
N ARG A 501 40.08 -13.38 7.42
CA ARG A 501 39.99 -11.91 7.43
C ARG A 501 40.77 -11.17 6.34
N GLN A 502 41.61 -11.84 5.55
CA GLN A 502 42.48 -11.16 4.57
C GLN A 502 41.96 -11.18 3.12
N VAL A 503 41.19 -12.20 2.72
CA VAL A 503 40.64 -12.31 1.34
C VAL A 503 39.29 -13.01 1.39
N THR A 504 38.23 -12.32 0.97
CA THR A 504 36.85 -12.81 0.94
C THR A 504 36.40 -13.13 -0.49
N VAL A 505 35.58 -14.18 -0.64
CA VAL A 505 34.90 -14.50 -1.90
C VAL A 505 33.41 -14.24 -1.71
N ASN A 506 32.80 -13.55 -2.67
CA ASN A 506 31.36 -13.31 -2.72
C ASN A 506 30.83 -13.80 -4.07
N VAL A 507 29.74 -14.58 -4.05
CA VAL A 507 29.09 -15.12 -5.25
C VAL A 507 27.69 -14.52 -5.31
N PRO A 508 27.51 -13.34 -5.93
CA PRO A 508 26.19 -12.76 -6.11
C PRO A 508 25.40 -13.55 -7.15
N ASN A 509 24.14 -13.81 -6.85
CA ASN A 509 23.13 -14.43 -7.70
C ASN A 509 22.00 -13.43 -7.93
N VAL A 510 22.29 -12.41 -8.75
CA VAL A 510 21.31 -11.38 -9.11
C VAL A 510 20.27 -12.02 -10.03
N TYR A 511 19.03 -12.10 -9.55
CA TYR A 511 17.95 -12.80 -10.26
C TYR A 511 17.22 -11.93 -11.27
N PHE A 512 17.04 -10.66 -10.93
CA PHE A 512 16.28 -9.70 -11.72
C PHE A 512 17.08 -8.44 -11.97
N GLU A 513 16.83 -7.83 -13.11
CA GLU A 513 17.38 -6.54 -13.49
C GLU A 513 16.33 -5.67 -14.19
N TRP A 514 16.60 -4.37 -14.22
CA TRP A 514 15.68 -3.36 -14.72
C TRP A 514 16.02 -2.93 -16.14
N VAL A 515 15.03 -3.01 -17.04
CA VAL A 515 15.06 -2.45 -18.38
C VAL A 515 14.30 -1.12 -18.36
N PRO A 516 14.96 0.02 -18.63
CA PRO A 516 14.31 1.32 -18.61
C PRO A 516 13.34 1.49 -19.79
N PRO A 517 12.29 2.33 -19.64
CA PRO A 517 11.29 2.57 -20.70
C PRO A 517 11.91 3.15 -21.97
N THR A 518 13.09 3.77 -21.90
CA THR A 518 13.82 4.31 -23.07
C THR A 518 14.29 3.24 -24.03
N LEU A 519 14.36 1.96 -23.61
CA LEU A 519 14.73 0.84 -24.47
C LEU A 519 13.52 0.02 -24.94
N ILE A 520 12.29 0.35 -24.52
CA ILE A 520 11.09 -0.45 -24.79
C ILE A 520 10.20 0.32 -25.76
N ASP A 521 9.81 -0.31 -26.88
CA ASP A 521 8.94 0.34 -27.88
C ASP A 521 7.46 0.11 -27.61
N ALA A 522 7.11 -1.03 -27.01
CA ALA A 522 5.72 -1.37 -26.74
C ALA A 522 5.57 -2.24 -25.50
N TYR A 523 4.53 -1.93 -24.74
CA TYR A 523 4.03 -2.76 -23.66
C TYR A 523 2.70 -3.35 -24.07
N ILE A 524 2.60 -4.67 -24.06
CA ILE A 524 1.38 -5.39 -24.41
C ILE A 524 0.81 -5.98 -23.14
N CYS A 525 -0.39 -5.54 -22.79
CA CYS A 525 -1.17 -6.02 -21.64
C CYS A 525 -2.47 -6.69 -22.09
N GLU A 526 -3.20 -7.29 -21.15
CA GLU A 526 -4.46 -8.00 -21.40
C GLU A 526 -5.57 -7.10 -21.95
N ASP A 527 -5.49 -5.80 -21.72
CA ASP A 527 -6.43 -4.78 -22.17
C ASP A 527 -5.88 -3.87 -23.28
N GLY A 528 -4.73 -4.21 -23.86
CA GLY A 528 -4.19 -3.58 -25.07
C GLY A 528 -2.75 -3.10 -24.93
N VAL A 529 -2.33 -2.25 -25.87
CA VAL A 529 -1.01 -1.61 -25.86
C VAL A 529 -1.00 -0.48 -24.82
N LYS A 530 0.07 -0.39 -24.02
CA LYS A 530 0.23 0.59 -22.93
C LYS A 530 1.38 1.55 -23.15
N LEU A 531 1.22 2.73 -22.56
CA LEU A 531 2.25 3.75 -22.44
C LEU A 531 2.75 3.82 -20.99
N PRO A 532 3.96 4.36 -20.74
CA PRO A 532 4.46 4.61 -19.39
C PRO A 532 3.47 5.35 -18.47
N SER A 533 2.70 6.30 -19.02
CA SER A 533 1.67 7.03 -18.26
C SER A 533 0.53 6.13 -17.75
N ASP A 534 0.26 5.01 -18.39
CA ASP A 534 -0.78 4.07 -17.93
C ASP A 534 -0.30 3.29 -16.70
N PHE A 535 0.99 3.00 -16.60
CA PHE A 535 1.58 2.39 -15.40
C PHE A 535 1.60 3.36 -14.22
N GLN A 536 1.84 4.66 -14.46
CA GLN A 536 1.71 5.69 -13.42
C GLN A 536 0.29 5.72 -12.85
N LYS A 537 -0.73 5.77 -13.72
CA LYS A 537 -2.14 5.73 -13.30
C LYS A 537 -2.48 4.44 -12.55
N ARG A 538 -1.96 3.30 -13.01
CA ARG A 538 -2.18 2.02 -12.35
C ARG A 538 -1.54 1.97 -10.97
N SER A 539 -0.31 2.47 -10.84
CA SER A 539 0.41 2.52 -9.57
C SER A 539 -0.29 3.44 -8.55
N GLN A 540 -0.75 4.62 -8.99
CA GLN A 540 -1.57 5.53 -8.19
C GLN A 540 -2.88 4.88 -7.73
N TRP A 541 -3.58 4.20 -8.63
CA TRP A 541 -4.79 3.47 -8.26
C TRP A 541 -4.50 2.40 -7.19
N ILE A 542 -3.39 1.67 -7.29
CA ILE A 542 -2.98 0.67 -6.29
C ILE A 542 -2.73 1.35 -4.93
N GLU A 543 -2.04 2.49 -4.92
CA GLU A 543 -1.80 3.30 -3.71
C GLU A 543 -3.11 3.74 -3.05
N GLU A 544 -4.01 4.38 -3.81
CA GLU A 544 -5.32 4.83 -3.32
C GLU A 544 -6.16 3.67 -2.75
N GLN A 545 -6.18 2.51 -3.44
CA GLN A 545 -6.93 1.35 -2.95
C GLN A 545 -6.29 0.74 -1.70
N CYS A 546 -4.97 0.75 -1.58
CA CYS A 546 -4.30 0.32 -0.36
C CYS A 546 -4.60 1.21 0.82
N GLU A 547 -4.59 2.53 0.64
CA GLU A 547 -4.98 3.47 1.68
C GLU A 547 -6.45 3.22 2.09
N ARG A 548 -7.35 3.11 1.10
CA ARG A 548 -8.78 2.84 1.33
C ARG A 548 -9.03 1.54 2.10
N TYR A 549 -8.43 0.43 1.67
CA TYR A 549 -8.75 -0.90 2.22
C TYR A 549 -7.88 -1.30 3.39
N PHE A 550 -6.65 -0.83 3.49
CA PHE A 550 -5.73 -1.29 4.53
C PHE A 550 -5.40 -0.23 5.56
N ASP A 551 -5.43 1.05 5.22
CA ASP A 551 -5.16 2.09 6.19
C ASP A 551 -6.43 2.58 6.89
N HIS A 552 -6.23 3.02 8.12
CA HIS A 552 -7.27 3.69 8.86
C HIS A 552 -7.20 5.15 8.42
N ASN A 553 -8.09 5.54 7.52
CA ASN A 553 -8.24 6.94 7.12
C ASN A 553 -8.66 7.74 8.35
N PHE A 554 -7.69 8.35 9.03
CA PHE A 554 -7.96 9.42 9.96
C PHE A 554 -8.06 10.68 9.12
N TRP A 555 -9.28 11.13 8.83
CA TRP A 555 -9.47 12.54 8.44
C TRP A 555 -9.22 13.47 9.64
N THR A 556 -9.11 12.89 10.84
CA THR A 556 -8.83 13.53 12.12
C THR A 556 -7.67 14.54 12.08
N PRO A 557 -6.47 14.23 11.53
CA PRO A 557 -5.37 15.18 11.45
C PRO A 557 -5.68 16.31 10.46
N ALA A 558 -6.31 16.02 9.32
CA ALA A 558 -6.66 17.03 8.33
C ALA A 558 -7.69 18.03 8.89
N VAL A 559 -8.74 17.53 9.55
CA VAL A 559 -9.75 18.37 10.21
C VAL A 559 -9.12 19.23 11.30
N ASN A 560 -8.26 18.65 12.15
CA ASN A 560 -7.63 19.39 13.24
C ASN A 560 -6.63 20.45 12.70
N VAL A 561 -5.77 20.09 11.74
CA VAL A 561 -4.82 21.03 11.11
C VAL A 561 -5.55 22.21 10.47
N LEU A 562 -6.59 21.94 9.68
CA LEU A 562 -7.38 23.00 9.03
C LEU A 562 -8.06 23.91 10.08
N THR A 563 -8.63 23.33 11.12
CA THR A 563 -9.32 24.08 12.19
C THR A 563 -8.36 25.02 12.92
N TRP A 564 -7.21 24.54 13.37
CA TRP A 564 -6.22 25.36 14.06
C TRP A 564 -5.59 26.41 13.14
N PHE A 565 -5.29 26.06 11.88
CA PHE A 565 -4.76 26.99 10.90
C PHE A 565 -5.72 28.18 10.66
N LEU A 566 -7.01 27.89 10.50
CA LEU A 566 -8.03 28.92 10.31
C LEU A 566 -8.24 29.76 11.59
N LEU A 567 -8.18 29.15 12.78
CA LEU A 567 -8.25 29.87 14.06
C LEU A 567 -7.08 30.86 14.23
N VAL A 568 -5.84 30.42 13.96
CA VAL A 568 -4.66 31.30 14.02
C VAL A 568 -4.81 32.46 13.03
N THR A 569 -5.26 32.18 11.82
CA THR A 569 -5.52 33.20 10.80
C THR A 569 -6.58 34.21 11.27
N ALA A 570 -7.67 33.74 11.90
CA ALA A 570 -8.71 34.60 12.45
C ALA A 570 -8.20 35.47 13.62
N ILE A 571 -7.41 34.91 14.53
CA ILE A 571 -6.79 35.65 15.64
C ILE A 571 -5.90 36.76 15.11
N LEU A 572 -4.99 36.44 14.17
CA LEU A 572 -4.09 37.43 13.58
C LEU A 572 -4.85 38.54 12.84
N SER A 573 -5.90 38.19 12.11
CA SER A 573 -6.76 39.16 11.41
C SER A 573 -7.45 40.13 12.38
N VAL A 574 -8.06 39.62 13.47
CA VAL A 574 -8.75 40.46 14.47
C VAL A 574 -7.75 41.33 15.24
N ILE A 575 -6.61 40.78 15.66
CA ILE A 575 -5.55 41.55 16.33
C ILE A 575 -5.04 42.68 15.43
N THR A 576 -4.79 42.38 14.15
CA THR A 576 -4.31 43.38 13.17
C THR A 576 -5.35 44.48 12.98
N ARG A 577 -6.63 44.11 12.84
CA ARG A 577 -7.75 45.07 12.73
C ARG A 577 -7.84 45.98 13.95
N LEU A 578 -7.88 45.40 15.15
CA LEU A 578 -8.01 46.16 16.40
C LEU A 578 -6.79 47.04 16.65
N GLY A 579 -5.58 46.51 16.41
CA GLY A 579 -4.32 47.23 16.56
C GLY A 579 -4.21 48.43 15.62
N THR A 580 -4.54 48.25 14.33
CA THR A 580 -4.52 49.33 13.33
C THR A 580 -5.50 50.44 13.70
N LYS A 581 -6.73 50.06 14.09
CA LYS A 581 -7.78 51.02 14.46
C LYS A 581 -7.46 51.75 15.77
N TYR A 582 -6.94 51.06 16.77
CA TYR A 582 -6.51 51.67 18.03
C TYR A 582 -5.34 52.63 17.81
N TRP A 583 -4.40 52.28 16.93
CA TRP A 583 -3.27 53.15 16.59
C TRP A 583 -3.71 54.44 15.89
N ILE A 584 -4.67 54.37 14.96
CA ILE A 584 -5.15 55.54 14.19
C ILE A 584 -6.15 56.37 14.98
N PHE A 585 -7.20 55.75 15.53
CA PHE A 585 -8.37 56.45 16.08
C PHE A 585 -8.44 56.47 17.61
N ARG A 586 -7.63 55.64 18.30
CA ARG A 586 -7.60 55.49 19.77
C ARG A 586 -8.97 55.25 20.43
N LYS A 587 -9.94 54.73 19.69
CA LYS A 587 -11.31 54.49 20.15
C LYS A 587 -11.84 53.17 19.59
N PHE A 588 -12.45 52.38 20.45
CA PHE A 588 -13.21 51.19 20.06
C PHE A 588 -14.66 51.57 19.75
N THR A 589 -15.23 50.95 18.73
CA THR A 589 -16.64 51.12 18.34
C THR A 589 -17.37 49.78 18.39
N GLU A 590 -18.69 49.79 18.21
CA GLU A 590 -19.55 48.60 18.39
C GLU A 590 -19.15 47.40 17.52
N ASP A 591 -18.63 47.64 16.31
CA ASP A 591 -18.12 46.60 15.41
C ASP A 591 -16.93 45.83 15.99
N ASP A 592 -16.10 46.47 16.81
CA ASP A 592 -14.93 45.84 17.43
C ASP A 592 -15.37 44.83 18.50
N TYR A 593 -16.39 45.18 19.31
CA TYR A 593 -16.96 44.27 20.30
C TYR A 593 -17.62 43.05 19.67
N PHE A 594 -18.34 43.22 18.55
CA PHE A 594 -18.90 42.10 17.80
C PHE A 594 -17.81 41.21 17.18
N SER A 595 -16.73 41.81 16.66
CA SER A 595 -15.60 41.06 16.11
C SER A 595 -14.87 40.24 17.19
N ILE A 596 -14.69 40.80 18.40
CA ILE A 596 -14.08 40.08 19.53
C ILE A 596 -14.99 38.94 19.99
N THR A 597 -16.29 39.18 20.10
CA THR A 597 -17.27 38.16 20.49
C THR A 597 -17.31 37.00 19.50
N SER A 598 -17.28 37.31 18.19
CA SER A 598 -17.17 36.31 17.13
C SER A 598 -15.89 35.48 17.25
N LEU A 599 -14.75 36.11 17.54
CA LEU A 599 -13.47 35.40 17.72
C LEU A 599 -13.51 34.44 18.92
N VAL A 600 -14.07 34.86 20.05
CA VAL A 600 -14.21 33.99 21.24
C VAL A 600 -15.09 32.78 20.93
N LEU A 601 -16.20 32.98 20.22
CA LEU A 601 -17.08 31.89 19.78
C LEU A 601 -16.40 30.97 18.75
N CYS A 602 -15.61 31.52 17.83
CA CYS A 602 -14.80 30.76 16.87
C CYS A 602 -13.75 29.90 17.57
N ALA A 603 -13.09 30.43 18.61
CA ALA A 603 -12.15 29.66 19.44
C ALA A 603 -12.87 28.53 20.19
N ALA A 604 -14.00 28.82 20.83
CA ALA A 604 -14.81 27.80 21.50
C ALA A 604 -15.30 26.71 20.54
N GLN A 605 -15.73 27.10 19.34
CA GLN A 605 -16.13 26.16 18.28
C GLN A 605 -14.95 25.30 17.81
N SER A 606 -13.77 25.89 17.62
CA SER A 606 -12.56 25.16 17.23
C SER A 606 -12.16 24.13 18.29
N ILE A 607 -12.26 24.50 19.58
CA ILE A 607 -12.03 23.57 20.70
C ILE A 607 -13.05 22.42 20.68
N ALA A 608 -14.33 22.71 20.44
CA ALA A 608 -15.37 21.68 20.36
C ALA A 608 -15.14 20.71 19.18
N VAL A 609 -14.67 21.20 18.02
CA VAL A 609 -14.25 20.34 16.91
C VAL A 609 -13.03 19.51 17.28
N SER A 610 -12.03 20.09 17.96
CA SER A 610 -10.88 19.32 18.45
C SER A 610 -11.30 18.22 19.45
N MET A 611 -12.25 18.50 20.34
CA MET A 611 -12.83 17.48 21.23
C MET A 611 -13.58 16.39 20.45
N ALA A 612 -14.33 16.76 19.40
CA ALA A 612 -14.96 15.78 18.52
C ALA A 612 -13.91 14.88 17.84
N THR A 613 -12.80 15.46 17.35
CA THR A 613 -11.70 14.69 16.75
C THR A 613 -10.98 13.79 17.76
N ALA A 614 -10.84 14.23 19.01
CA ALA A 614 -10.28 13.40 20.08
C ALA A 614 -11.14 12.16 20.37
N ASN A 615 -12.45 12.28 20.17
CA ASN A 615 -13.44 11.23 20.37
C ASN A 615 -13.80 10.44 19.09
N GLY A 616 -13.00 10.56 18.03
CA GLY A 616 -13.13 9.73 16.83
C GLY A 616 -13.78 10.42 15.62
N TYR A 617 -14.01 11.73 15.65
CA TYR A 617 -14.48 12.44 14.47
C TYR A 617 -13.43 12.38 13.34
N GLY A 618 -13.86 11.87 12.18
CA GLY A 618 -12.99 11.56 11.03
C GLY A 618 -12.50 10.12 10.98
N GLU A 619 -12.89 9.27 11.94
CA GLU A 619 -12.71 7.80 11.91
C GLU A 619 -14.00 7.11 11.42
N HIS A 620 -13.92 5.84 11.01
CA HIS A 620 -15.11 5.08 10.62
C HIS A 620 -15.99 4.78 11.83
N CYS A 621 -17.31 5.01 11.75
CA CYS A 621 -18.24 4.78 12.88
C CYS A 621 -18.14 3.37 13.49
N ASN A 622 -17.82 2.35 12.67
CA ASN A 622 -17.76 0.95 13.10
C ASN A 622 -16.50 0.61 13.92
N SER A 623 -15.52 1.51 14.03
CA SER A 623 -14.35 1.34 14.89
C SER A 623 -14.48 2.00 16.26
N LEU A 624 -15.54 2.76 16.50
CA LEU A 624 -15.74 3.54 17.73
C LEU A 624 -16.67 2.80 18.70
N SER A 625 -16.36 2.85 20.00
CA SER A 625 -17.29 2.36 21.03
C SER A 625 -18.48 3.33 21.17
N SER A 626 -19.61 2.81 21.65
CA SER A 626 -20.83 3.60 21.87
C SER A 626 -20.62 4.83 22.75
N SER A 627 -19.70 4.77 23.73
CA SER A 627 -19.32 5.91 24.56
C SER A 627 -18.62 7.03 23.79
N HIS A 628 -17.67 6.69 22.91
CA HIS A 628 -16.96 7.67 22.09
C HIS A 628 -17.90 8.31 21.06
N ILE A 629 -18.84 7.54 20.49
CA ILE A 629 -19.87 8.05 19.59
C ILE A 629 -20.76 9.10 20.30
N GLU A 630 -21.15 8.84 21.55
CA GLU A 630 -21.96 9.79 22.33
C GLU A 630 -21.20 11.09 22.62
N GLU A 631 -19.93 11.01 23.01
CA GLU A 631 -19.13 12.22 23.27
C GLU A 631 -18.79 13.00 21.99
N MET A 632 -18.53 12.30 20.89
CA MET A 632 -18.30 12.88 19.57
C MET A 632 -19.53 13.67 19.11
N THR A 633 -20.71 13.06 19.16
CA THR A 633 -21.97 13.70 18.71
C THR A 633 -22.34 14.92 19.58
N LYS A 634 -22.13 14.87 20.90
CA LYS A 634 -22.29 16.05 21.79
C LYS A 634 -21.32 17.18 21.44
N SER A 635 -20.07 16.85 21.12
CA SER A 635 -19.04 17.82 20.75
C SER A 635 -19.37 18.50 19.43
N GLN A 636 -19.81 17.73 18.42
CA GLN A 636 -20.28 18.27 17.13
C GLN A 636 -21.53 19.13 17.27
N TYR A 637 -22.50 18.69 18.08
CA TYR A 637 -23.71 19.45 18.38
C TYR A 637 -23.36 20.84 18.95
N SER A 638 -22.44 20.87 19.92
CA SER A 638 -21.95 22.12 20.52
C SER A 638 -21.20 22.98 19.50
N ALA A 639 -20.34 22.38 18.68
CA ALA A 639 -19.59 23.06 17.63
C ALA A 639 -20.50 23.72 16.59
N ASN A 640 -21.58 23.05 16.16
CA ASN A 640 -22.53 23.58 15.18
C ASN A 640 -23.25 24.84 15.71
N ILE A 641 -23.70 24.83 16.97
CA ILE A 641 -24.35 25.99 17.59
C ILE A 641 -23.37 27.16 17.70
N LEU A 642 -22.15 26.91 18.19
CA LEU A 642 -21.11 27.93 18.33
C LEU A 642 -20.70 28.51 16.97
N PHE A 643 -20.68 27.68 15.92
CA PHE A 643 -20.41 28.12 14.54
C PHE A 643 -21.47 29.11 14.04
N ILE A 644 -22.76 28.80 14.22
CA ILE A 644 -23.87 29.68 13.82
C ILE A 644 -23.77 31.02 14.56
N LEU A 645 -23.51 31.00 15.87
CA LEU A 645 -23.34 32.20 16.68
C LEU A 645 -22.13 33.03 16.22
N SER A 646 -20.98 32.38 16.00
CA SER A 646 -19.76 33.03 15.50
C SER A 646 -20.00 33.73 14.15
N MET A 647 -20.66 33.05 13.22
CA MET A 647 -21.04 33.60 11.91
C MET A 647 -22.01 34.78 12.02
N CYS A 648 -22.98 34.72 12.94
CA CYS A 648 -23.91 35.81 13.20
C CYS A 648 -23.17 37.07 13.67
N PHE A 649 -22.32 36.95 14.71
CA PHE A 649 -21.56 38.09 15.23
C PHE A 649 -20.53 38.64 14.23
N SER A 650 -19.90 37.78 13.43
CA SER A 650 -19.00 38.22 12.34
C SER A 650 -19.73 39.09 11.31
N LYS A 651 -20.95 38.68 10.90
CA LYS A 651 -21.79 39.46 9.99
C LYS A 651 -22.26 40.77 10.62
N LEU A 652 -22.65 40.78 11.91
CA LEU A 652 -23.01 42.00 12.62
C LEU A 652 -21.83 42.98 12.74
N ALA A 653 -20.61 42.48 12.95
CA ALA A 653 -19.39 43.28 12.95
C ALA A 653 -19.13 43.91 11.58
N LEU A 654 -19.33 43.16 10.48
CA LEU A 654 -19.18 43.66 9.11
C LEU A 654 -20.24 44.73 8.77
N ILE A 655 -21.51 44.47 9.06
CA ILE A 655 -22.60 45.42 8.77
C ILE A 655 -22.38 46.72 9.57
N SER A 656 -22.01 46.61 10.85
CA SER A 656 -21.75 47.79 11.69
C SER A 656 -20.52 48.58 11.23
N PHE A 657 -19.50 47.90 10.72
CA PHE A 657 -18.33 48.54 10.13
C PHE A 657 -18.69 49.32 8.85
N ILE A 658 -19.46 48.73 7.94
CA ILE A 658 -19.91 49.39 6.71
C ILE A 658 -20.82 50.59 7.01
N ASP A 659 -21.75 50.44 7.95
CA ASP A 659 -22.64 51.50 8.46
C ASP A 659 -21.82 52.69 9.02
N SER A 660 -20.72 52.40 9.72
CA SER A 660 -19.82 53.45 10.25
C SER A 660 -18.99 54.20 9.20
N LEU A 661 -18.77 53.59 8.02
CA LEU A 661 -18.01 54.19 6.91
C LEU A 661 -18.88 54.95 5.91
N THR A 662 -20.19 54.67 5.88
CA THR A 662 -21.11 55.23 4.90
C THR A 662 -21.64 56.59 5.39
N PRO A 663 -21.60 57.66 4.58
CA PRO A 663 -22.11 58.97 4.97
C PRO A 663 -23.61 58.91 5.30
N ALA A 664 -24.02 59.66 6.34
CA ALA A 664 -25.30 59.59 7.03
C ALA A 664 -26.53 60.03 6.20
N SER A 665 -26.82 59.35 5.10
CA SER A 665 -28.14 59.38 4.47
C SER A 665 -29.10 58.55 5.34
N THR A 666 -30.29 59.09 5.63
CA THR A 666 -31.28 58.42 6.50
C THR A 666 -31.71 57.06 5.94
N ASP A 667 -31.58 56.85 4.63
CA ASP A 667 -32.00 55.63 3.95
C ASP A 667 -30.95 54.50 4.10
N ASP A 668 -29.65 54.81 4.00
CA ASP A 668 -28.58 53.81 4.16
C ASP A 668 -28.55 53.24 5.58
N HIS A 669 -28.75 54.09 6.60
CA HIS A 669 -28.82 53.65 7.99
C HIS A 669 -30.03 52.74 8.27
N ARG A 670 -31.18 53.02 7.66
CA ARG A 670 -32.38 52.16 7.76
C ARG A 670 -32.15 50.79 7.14
N ILE A 671 -31.45 50.72 6.01
CA ILE A 671 -31.06 49.46 5.36
C ILE A 671 -30.09 48.68 6.26
N ALA A 672 -29.08 49.34 6.84
CA ALA A 672 -28.13 48.70 7.75
C ALA A 672 -28.83 48.12 9.00
N VAL A 673 -29.75 48.86 9.62
CA VAL A 673 -30.56 48.37 10.75
C VAL A 673 -31.42 47.18 10.33
N GLY A 674 -32.05 47.24 9.15
CA GLY A 674 -32.80 46.12 8.59
C GLY A 674 -31.94 44.86 8.41
N LEU A 675 -30.72 45.00 7.88
CA LEU A 675 -29.77 43.90 7.70
C LEU A 675 -29.25 43.34 9.03
N LYS A 676 -29.01 44.18 10.05
CA LYS A 676 -28.65 43.73 11.41
C LYS A 676 -29.77 42.87 12.00
N MET A 677 -31.02 43.35 11.93
CA MET A 677 -32.18 42.60 12.43
C MET A 677 -32.41 41.29 11.67
N PHE A 678 -32.30 41.31 10.34
CA PHE A 678 -32.41 40.10 9.53
C PHE A 678 -31.34 39.07 9.88
N THR A 679 -30.09 39.51 10.05
CA THR A 679 -28.97 38.63 10.43
C THR A 679 -29.20 38.00 11.81
N LEU A 680 -29.71 38.78 12.77
CA LEU A 680 -30.01 38.30 14.11
C LEU A 680 -31.16 37.29 14.10
N VAL A 681 -32.23 37.56 13.35
CA VAL A 681 -33.35 36.62 13.15
C VAL A 681 -32.86 35.32 12.52
N TRP A 682 -32.03 35.41 11.47
CA TRP A 682 -31.41 34.23 10.85
C TRP A 682 -30.57 33.43 11.85
N GLY A 683 -29.75 34.09 12.67
CA GLY A 683 -28.95 33.44 13.70
C GLY A 683 -29.81 32.73 14.75
N VAL A 684 -30.86 33.39 15.25
CA VAL A 684 -31.78 32.82 16.24
C VAL A 684 -32.52 31.62 15.67
N ILE A 685 -33.06 31.72 14.46
CA ILE A 685 -33.72 30.60 13.78
C ILE A 685 -32.73 29.45 13.59
N GLY A 686 -31.52 29.72 13.11
CA GLY A 686 -30.48 28.71 12.93
C GLY A 686 -30.13 27.97 14.22
N VAL A 687 -29.97 28.69 15.34
CA VAL A 687 -29.70 28.08 16.65
C VAL A 687 -30.88 27.24 17.12
N ILE A 688 -32.12 27.71 16.98
CA ILE A 688 -33.32 26.94 17.34
C ILE A 688 -33.43 25.67 16.49
N THR A 689 -33.24 25.78 15.17
CA THR A 689 -33.26 24.65 14.25
C THR A 689 -32.18 23.62 14.60
N SER A 690 -30.96 24.07 14.90
CA SER A 690 -29.87 23.16 15.30
C SER A 690 -30.10 22.55 16.67
N ALA A 691 -30.63 23.31 17.64
CA ALA A 691 -30.86 22.82 19.00
C ALA A 691 -32.01 21.81 19.12
N PHE A 692 -33.02 21.93 18.26
CA PHE A 692 -34.20 21.06 18.23
C PHE A 692 -34.23 20.14 17.01
N GLN A 693 -33.06 19.85 16.41
CA GLN A 693 -32.95 19.00 15.23
C GLN A 693 -33.54 17.59 15.46
N CYS A 694 -33.33 17.05 16.66
CA CYS A 694 -33.75 15.72 17.07
C CYS A 694 -34.60 15.78 18.34
N LYS A 695 -35.42 14.74 18.60
CA LYS A 695 -36.35 14.74 19.74
C LYS A 695 -35.62 14.74 21.09
N PRO A 696 -35.97 15.66 22.03
CA PRO A 696 -35.45 15.61 23.39
C PRO A 696 -35.89 14.31 24.09
N PRO A 697 -35.08 13.73 25.00
CA PRO A 697 -33.94 14.33 25.72
C PRO A 697 -32.56 14.18 25.05
N ARG A 698 -32.43 13.47 23.93
CA ARG A 698 -31.15 13.27 23.21
C ARG A 698 -31.11 14.07 21.90
N ALA A 699 -31.15 15.39 22.02
CA ALA A 699 -31.20 16.28 20.85
C ALA A 699 -29.90 16.25 19.99
N TRP A 700 -28.79 15.75 20.54
CA TRP A 700 -27.50 15.60 19.86
C TRP A 700 -27.37 14.30 19.05
N ASP A 701 -28.28 13.34 19.24
CA ASP A 701 -28.21 12.00 18.63
C ASP A 701 -28.86 12.00 17.23
N TYR A 702 -28.09 12.43 16.24
CA TYR A 702 -28.53 12.49 14.84
C TYR A 702 -28.35 11.17 14.07
N LEU A 703 -27.72 10.15 14.69
CA LEU A 703 -27.45 8.85 14.07
C LEU A 703 -28.63 7.89 14.25
N ASP A 704 -29.12 7.73 15.48
CA ASP A 704 -30.20 6.80 15.81
C ASP A 704 -31.53 7.54 16.15
N GLY A 705 -31.48 8.87 16.28
CA GLY A 705 -32.61 9.70 16.65
C GLY A 705 -33.61 9.95 15.51
N LYS A 706 -34.89 10.14 15.88
CA LYS A 706 -35.91 10.64 14.94
C LYS A 706 -35.75 12.15 14.77
N CYS A 707 -34.96 12.57 13.78
CA CYS A 707 -34.70 13.96 13.43
C CYS A 707 -35.55 14.39 12.21
N PHE A 708 -35.77 15.69 12.01
CA PHE A 708 -36.42 16.17 10.77
C PHE A 708 -35.41 16.18 9.61
N LYS A 709 -35.85 15.78 8.41
CA LYS A 709 -35.00 15.72 7.22
C LYS A 709 -34.57 17.12 6.80
N ILE A 710 -33.27 17.39 6.83
CA ILE A 710 -32.70 18.59 6.21
C ILE A 710 -32.63 18.32 4.71
N VAL A 711 -33.24 19.20 3.90
CA VAL A 711 -33.17 19.12 2.42
C VAL A 711 -31.72 19.43 2.03
N GLY A 712 -30.91 18.39 1.87
CA GLY A 712 -29.47 18.49 1.63
C GLY A 712 -28.72 17.16 1.76
N ASP A 713 -29.27 16.19 2.50
CA ASP A 713 -28.73 14.84 2.51
C ASP A 713 -29.10 14.13 1.20
N ILE A 714 -28.10 13.99 0.33
CA ILE A 714 -28.11 13.01 -0.75
C ILE A 714 -28.39 11.65 -0.10
N PRO A 715 -29.37 10.87 -0.57
CA PRO A 715 -29.71 9.60 0.04
C PRO A 715 -28.47 8.71 0.09
N SER A 716 -28.15 8.29 1.31
CA SER A 716 -27.17 7.26 1.68
C SER A 716 -27.37 5.97 0.91
#